data_AF-A0A3B8YTQ0-F1
#
_entry.id   AF-A0A3B8YTQ0-F1
#
_cell.length_a   1.000
_cell.length_b   1.000
_cell.length_c   1.000
_cell.angle_alpha   90.00
_cell.angle_beta   90.00
_cell.angle_gamma   90.00
#
_symmetry.space_group_name_H-M   'P 1'
#
loop_
_entity.id
_entity.type
_entity.pdbx_description
1 polymer ?
#
loop_
_entity_poly.entity_id
_entity_poly.type
_entity_poly.pdbx_seq_one_letter_code
_entity_poly.pdbx_strand_id
1 'polypeptide(L)'
;MPSLDSLPAARDPRDSRDLKSGTIISDRNGYYDSQNIVAVEVADQQHPTLSVVLHHSENREGGPGLRLFGSRSFDQGRSWTPLAAIEPDPERQSHDGYQLVQRRPGRPDRIFVFYGCNFGAHPAGKTLSRTDMQLDEGYYFRFSDDAGASWSHQRGVVPVRRTRIDRANPWEGRTMGMFLCDKPSIIDGAVYMAFQKTPDGAGETAHSEVFFLCSKDFLHCEDPTTATWKTLPEGDAGLCAPGGALALGEEPHVLSVGKIPGRLFSLWRTETGKLAASYSSDSGKHWEPSFWLNFDGKPRPQSPSGYLRNPRGAITPCELRTPSATAGSEYALLYYNNGRTERSGYCGRRVLWLTTGRSTDDGHICWHQPEIVLWWDGPGYEERDDWNEEWSIVDGPGYADWLEDQHGRLSFVQSNKLGVRYHIVEPRLLELLRHQPELEELPKEAKSLDVQPDSPESGAACAVVDAPALVDIRSRGGFTIILQLRGNRKSLRPGESIIEAWSTITAARGEGPTEKTLTRGYAIRLTEDLEVELLLRDGCGEDVHHASNASGHPEIWDEQSHTIAFICDGGPRILSTVVDETLDDGGHTSQGWSFLPKMLGDLGGDELVLCAAFGGQLERLLVYDRPLTTSEAISASRALRSPAPLKPRPTL
;
A
#
# COMPACT_ATOMS: atom_id res chain seq x y z
N MET A 1 -16.06 -22.91 0.89
CA MET A 1 -15.41 -21.74 0.26
C MET A 1 -16.40 -20.59 0.34
N PRO A 2 -16.00 -19.38 0.76
CA PRO A 2 -16.86 -18.22 0.59
C PRO A 2 -17.14 -18.05 -0.90
N SER A 3 -18.40 -17.83 -1.26
CA SER A 3 -18.76 -17.40 -2.62
C SER A 3 -18.70 -15.87 -2.67
N LEU A 4 -18.35 -15.28 -3.81
CA LEU A 4 -18.43 -13.84 -4.06
C LEU A 4 -19.83 -13.30 -3.70
N ASP A 5 -20.87 -14.11 -3.89
CA ASP A 5 -22.27 -13.77 -3.57
C ASP A 5 -22.58 -13.78 -2.06
N SER A 6 -21.70 -14.35 -1.23
CA SER A 6 -21.84 -14.38 0.23
C SER A 6 -21.17 -13.18 0.92
N LEU A 7 -20.44 -12.35 0.16
CA LEU A 7 -19.79 -11.15 0.66
C LEU A 7 -20.78 -9.96 0.72
N PRO A 8 -20.58 -8.96 1.59
CA PRO A 8 -21.40 -7.77 1.63
C PRO A 8 -21.43 -7.05 0.27
N ALA A 9 -22.60 -6.53 -0.12
CA ALA A 9 -22.71 -5.63 -1.29
C ALA A 9 -21.99 -4.30 -1.02
N ALA A 10 -21.47 -3.64 -2.07
CA ALA A 10 -20.90 -2.30 -1.98
C ALA A 10 -21.96 -1.30 -1.45
N ARG A 11 -21.64 -0.54 -0.39
CA ARG A 11 -22.65 0.18 0.42
C ARG A 11 -22.63 1.71 0.36
N ASP A 12 -21.65 2.38 -0.26
CA ASP A 12 -21.56 3.85 -0.23
C ASP A 12 -21.61 4.49 -1.64
N PRO A 13 -22.52 5.46 -1.91
CA PRO A 13 -22.51 6.24 -3.15
C PRO A 13 -21.31 7.20 -3.27
N ARG A 14 -20.55 7.41 -2.19
CA ARG A 14 -19.23 8.07 -2.21
C ARG A 14 -18.16 6.99 -2.13
N ASP A 15 -17.15 7.08 -2.97
CA ASP A 15 -16.01 6.16 -2.91
C ASP A 15 -15.32 6.27 -1.55
N SER A 16 -15.43 5.23 -0.71
CA SER A 16 -14.82 5.18 0.62
C SER A 16 -13.29 5.19 0.58
N ARG A 17 -12.69 5.00 -0.61
CA ARG A 17 -11.25 5.11 -0.85
C ARG A 17 -10.83 6.56 -1.14
N ASP A 18 -11.76 7.51 -1.30
CA ASP A 18 -11.38 8.92 -1.40
C ASP A 18 -10.85 9.39 -0.04
N LEU A 19 -9.63 9.94 -0.01
CA LEU A 19 -9.03 10.53 1.19
C LEU A 19 -9.95 11.53 1.93
N LYS A 20 -10.83 12.23 1.19
CA LYS A 20 -11.77 13.21 1.75
C LYS A 20 -12.94 12.58 2.49
N SER A 21 -13.18 11.27 2.34
CA SER A 21 -14.27 10.57 3.00
C SER A 21 -14.00 10.28 4.48
N GLY A 22 -12.73 10.30 4.90
CA GLY A 22 -12.33 9.99 6.29
C GLY A 22 -12.72 11.06 7.30
N THR A 23 -12.93 10.64 8.55
CA THR A 23 -13.20 11.53 9.67
C THR A 23 -11.95 12.32 10.03
N ILE A 24 -12.05 13.64 10.11
CA ILE A 24 -10.93 14.51 10.50
C ILE A 24 -10.63 14.34 11.99
N ILE A 25 -9.36 14.04 12.30
CA ILE A 25 -8.81 14.06 13.67
C ILE A 25 -8.27 15.46 13.97
N SER A 26 -7.51 16.02 13.03
CA SER A 26 -6.97 17.38 13.14
C SER A 26 -6.54 17.92 11.77
N ASP A 27 -6.72 19.22 11.56
CA ASP A 27 -6.36 19.97 10.35
C ASP A 27 -6.01 21.44 10.68
N ARG A 28 -5.41 21.67 11.84
CA ARG A 28 -5.18 22.99 12.47
C ARG A 28 -4.07 23.82 11.80
N ASN A 29 -3.83 23.66 10.49
CA ASN A 29 -2.66 24.18 9.76
C ASN A 29 -1.31 23.75 10.36
N GLY A 30 -0.24 23.80 9.56
CA GLY A 30 1.09 23.33 9.95
C GLY A 30 1.37 21.93 9.44
N TYR A 31 2.28 21.24 10.11
CA TYR A 31 2.86 19.96 9.68
C TYR A 31 2.43 18.81 10.57
N TYR A 32 1.97 17.71 9.97
CA TYR A 32 1.53 16.50 10.67
C TYR A 32 2.27 15.24 10.17
N ASP A 33 2.91 14.48 11.07
CA ASP A 33 3.48 13.17 10.70
C ASP A 33 3.59 12.15 11.84
N SER A 34 3.98 10.92 11.48
CA SER A 34 4.21 9.77 12.37
C SER A 34 2.99 9.43 13.24
N GLN A 35 1.88 9.09 12.59
CA GLN A 35 0.60 8.86 13.26
C GLN A 35 0.50 7.41 13.72
N ASN A 36 -0.03 7.20 14.93
CA ASN A 36 -0.26 5.86 15.47
C ASN A 36 -1.64 5.80 16.13
N ILE A 37 -2.30 4.64 16.02
CA ILE A 37 -3.62 4.37 16.59
C ILE A 37 -3.64 3.07 17.39
N VAL A 38 -4.28 3.10 18.57
CA VAL A 38 -4.56 1.91 19.37
C VAL A 38 -5.98 1.93 19.94
N ALA A 39 -6.53 0.74 20.18
CA ALA A 39 -7.79 0.56 20.91
C ALA A 39 -7.52 0.09 22.34
N VAL A 40 -8.15 0.75 23.30
CA VAL A 40 -7.93 0.60 24.73
C VAL A 40 -9.25 0.25 25.40
N GLU A 41 -9.29 -0.86 26.13
CA GLU A 41 -10.48 -1.25 26.87
C GLU A 41 -10.55 -0.45 28.18
N VAL A 42 -11.70 0.15 28.41
CA VAL A 42 -12.00 0.94 29.60
C VAL A 42 -13.17 0.26 30.30
N ALA A 43 -13.03 0.03 31.61
CA ALA A 43 -14.11 -0.54 32.40
C ALA A 43 -15.41 0.27 32.23
N ASP A 44 -16.53 -0.44 32.16
CA ASP A 44 -17.88 0.14 32.04
C ASP A 44 -18.17 0.92 30.74
N GLN A 45 -17.30 0.82 29.73
CA GLN A 45 -17.58 1.32 28.37
C GLN A 45 -18.07 0.20 27.44
N GLN A 46 -19.04 0.51 26.59
CA GLN A 46 -19.57 -0.44 25.60
C GLN A 46 -18.60 -0.67 24.42
N HIS A 47 -17.74 0.31 24.15
CA HIS A 47 -16.79 0.30 23.03
C HIS A 47 -15.41 0.71 23.52
N PRO A 48 -14.33 0.20 22.92
CA PRO A 48 -12.98 0.62 23.28
C PRO A 48 -12.79 2.11 22.97
N THR A 49 -12.01 2.78 23.80
CA THR A 49 -11.52 4.13 23.50
C THR A 49 -10.43 4.01 22.44
N LEU A 50 -10.56 4.75 21.34
CA LEU A 50 -9.51 4.87 20.34
C LEU A 50 -8.57 5.99 20.79
N SER A 51 -7.27 5.68 20.91
CA SER A 51 -6.23 6.67 21.17
C SER A 51 -5.40 6.83 19.90
N VAL A 52 -5.18 8.07 19.52
CA VAL A 52 -4.28 8.46 18.44
C VAL A 52 -3.18 9.32 19.00
N VAL A 53 -1.94 9.04 18.61
CA VAL A 53 -0.81 9.96 18.78
C VAL A 53 -0.31 10.41 17.41
N LEU A 54 0.16 11.64 17.38
CA LEU A 54 0.70 12.30 16.19
C LEU A 54 1.75 13.31 16.62
N HIS A 55 2.71 13.63 15.76
CA HIS A 55 3.52 14.83 15.99
C HIS A 55 3.04 15.99 15.10
N HIS A 56 3.17 17.19 15.65
CA HIS A 56 2.74 18.43 15.00
C HIS A 56 3.77 19.53 15.18
N SER A 57 3.99 20.32 14.13
CA SER A 57 4.70 21.61 14.21
C SER A 57 3.90 22.70 13.49
N GLU A 58 4.03 23.94 13.96
CA GLU A 58 3.38 25.10 13.31
C GLU A 58 4.15 25.57 12.04
N ASN A 59 5.25 24.92 11.70
CA ASN A 59 6.14 25.29 10.61
C ASN A 59 6.27 24.15 9.59
N ARG A 60 7.38 23.43 9.63
CA ARG A 60 7.84 22.46 8.65
C ARG A 60 8.23 21.15 9.32
N GLU A 61 8.54 20.16 8.50
CA GLU A 61 9.05 18.87 8.96
C GLU A 61 10.34 19.03 9.78
N GLY A 62 10.42 18.36 10.93
CA GLY A 62 11.60 18.40 11.81
C GLY A 62 12.00 19.80 12.29
N GLY A 63 11.12 20.79 12.18
CA GLY A 63 11.38 22.18 12.57
C GLY A 63 11.19 22.43 14.07
N PRO A 64 11.72 23.55 14.60
CA PRO A 64 11.62 23.89 16.03
C PRO A 64 10.18 23.88 16.54
N GLY A 65 9.98 23.37 17.76
CA GLY A 65 8.67 23.29 18.40
C GLY A 65 7.83 22.08 18.00
N LEU A 66 8.39 21.14 17.22
CA LEU A 66 7.81 19.82 16.94
C LEU A 66 7.48 19.10 18.25
N ARG A 67 6.23 18.66 18.40
CA ARG A 67 5.72 18.06 19.62
C ARG A 67 4.78 16.90 19.34
N LEU A 68 4.78 15.92 20.24
CA LEU A 68 3.78 14.86 20.26
C LEU A 68 2.49 15.33 20.92
N PHE A 69 1.38 14.99 20.26
CA PHE A 69 0.02 15.22 20.72
C PHE A 69 -0.76 13.91 20.75
N GLY A 70 -1.74 13.86 21.65
CA GLY A 70 -2.74 12.81 21.72
C GLY A 70 -4.13 13.35 21.39
N SER A 71 -4.95 12.50 20.77
CA SER A 71 -6.39 12.68 20.62
C SER A 71 -7.10 11.36 20.89
N ARG A 72 -8.36 11.41 21.32
CA ARG A 72 -9.15 10.24 21.68
C ARG A 72 -10.52 10.30 21.03
N SER A 73 -11.03 9.13 20.69
CA SER A 73 -12.40 8.93 20.23
C SER A 73 -13.11 7.97 21.18
N PHE A 74 -14.32 8.34 21.59
CA PHE A 74 -15.20 7.52 22.42
C PHE A 74 -16.39 6.93 21.64
N ASP A 75 -16.45 7.19 20.33
CA ASP A 75 -17.59 6.88 19.47
C ASP A 75 -17.18 6.17 18.17
N GLN A 76 -16.14 5.33 18.25
CA GLN A 76 -15.61 4.53 17.14
C GLN A 76 -15.10 5.37 15.94
N GLY A 77 -14.44 6.49 16.24
CA GLY A 77 -13.76 7.33 15.26
C GLY A 77 -14.67 8.32 14.54
N ARG A 78 -15.87 8.59 15.08
CA ARG A 78 -16.81 9.58 14.51
C ARG A 78 -16.50 10.99 14.98
N SER A 79 -15.98 11.15 16.20
CA SER A 79 -15.50 12.43 16.73
C SER A 79 -14.25 12.24 17.57
N TRP A 80 -13.44 13.31 17.66
CA TRP A 80 -12.13 13.28 18.28
C TRP A 80 -11.97 14.44 19.26
N THR A 81 -11.32 14.20 20.40
CA THR A 81 -11.00 15.26 21.36
C THR A 81 -9.97 16.23 20.77
N PRO A 82 -9.93 17.50 21.22
CA PRO A 82 -8.84 18.41 20.88
C PRO A 82 -7.46 17.81 21.18
N LEU A 83 -6.46 18.20 20.40
CA LEU A 83 -5.08 17.76 20.60
C LEU A 83 -4.56 18.20 21.98
N ALA A 84 -4.00 17.26 22.73
CA ALA A 84 -3.33 17.50 24.00
C ALA A 84 -1.85 17.10 23.90
N ALA A 85 -0.94 17.98 24.30
CA ALA A 85 0.49 17.68 24.25
C ALA A 85 0.85 16.55 25.24
N ILE A 86 1.68 15.62 24.80
CA ILE A 86 2.17 14.50 25.64
C ILE A 86 3.36 14.96 26.49
N GLU A 87 4.26 15.76 25.91
CA GLU A 87 5.32 16.45 26.65
C GLU A 87 4.85 17.84 27.10
N PRO A 88 5.03 18.19 28.39
CA PRO A 88 4.65 19.50 28.90
C PRO A 88 5.65 20.60 28.54
N ASP A 89 6.91 20.24 28.27
CA ASP A 89 7.99 21.18 27.96
C ASP A 89 7.98 21.51 26.46
N PRO A 90 7.63 22.75 26.06
CA PRO A 90 7.60 23.14 24.66
C PRO A 90 8.99 23.37 24.04
N GLU A 91 10.03 23.50 24.85
CA GLU A 91 11.41 23.72 24.37
C GLU A 91 12.10 22.40 24.03
N ARG A 92 11.61 21.29 24.59
CA ARG A 92 12.10 19.95 24.29
C ARG A 92 11.23 19.30 23.21
N GLN A 93 11.80 19.13 22.02
CA GLN A 93 11.09 18.52 20.91
C GLN A 93 10.79 17.06 21.20
N SER A 94 9.56 16.65 20.90
CA SER A 94 9.13 15.25 20.98
C SER A 94 8.55 14.84 19.64
N HIS A 95 8.95 13.68 19.16
CA HIS A 95 8.69 13.22 17.79
C HIS A 95 8.59 11.70 17.73
N ASP A 96 8.08 11.19 16.61
CA ASP A 96 8.03 9.75 16.32
C ASP A 96 7.40 8.88 17.41
N GLY A 97 6.18 9.23 17.79
CA GLY A 97 5.46 8.58 18.88
C GLY A 97 4.67 7.37 18.42
N TYR A 98 4.97 6.19 18.97
CA TYR A 98 4.23 4.96 18.68
C TYR A 98 3.79 4.28 19.96
N GLN A 99 2.55 3.77 19.97
CA GLN A 99 1.91 3.23 21.16
C GLN A 99 1.94 1.70 21.21
N LEU A 100 2.06 1.18 22.43
CA LEU A 100 1.87 -0.22 22.78
C LEU A 100 0.78 -0.34 23.85
N VAL A 101 -0.18 -1.25 23.66
CA VAL A 101 -1.20 -1.53 24.67
C VAL A 101 -0.82 -2.78 25.46
N GLN A 102 -0.59 -2.61 26.76
CA GLN A 102 -0.46 -3.70 27.71
C GLN A 102 -1.83 -4.03 28.29
N ARG A 103 -2.34 -5.22 27.95
CA ARG A 103 -3.58 -5.76 28.52
C ARG A 103 -3.32 -6.25 29.94
N ARG A 104 -4.12 -5.81 30.91
CA ARG A 104 -3.93 -6.14 32.34
C ARG A 104 -5.20 -6.77 32.91
N PRO A 105 -5.26 -8.10 33.06
CA PRO A 105 -6.45 -8.76 33.60
C PRO A 105 -6.90 -8.17 34.94
N GLY A 106 -8.19 -7.80 35.03
CA GLY A 106 -8.78 -7.22 36.23
C GLY A 106 -8.36 -5.77 36.53
N ARG A 107 -7.67 -5.10 35.61
CA ARG A 107 -7.28 -3.68 35.70
C ARG A 107 -7.56 -2.98 34.35
N PRO A 108 -7.65 -1.64 34.31
CA PRO A 108 -7.66 -0.93 33.04
C PRO A 108 -6.44 -1.27 32.19
N ASP A 109 -6.58 -1.24 30.86
CA ASP A 109 -5.42 -1.35 29.98
C ASP A 109 -4.41 -0.22 30.24
N ARG A 110 -3.13 -0.51 30.04
CA ARG A 110 -2.07 0.51 30.07
C ARG A 110 -1.59 0.77 28.66
N ILE A 111 -1.47 2.04 28.30
CA ILE A 111 -0.83 2.48 27.07
C ILE A 111 0.60 2.87 27.42
N PHE A 112 1.57 2.41 26.63
CA PHE A 112 2.90 3.02 26.55
C PHE A 112 3.01 3.81 25.25
N VAL A 113 3.67 4.96 25.27
CA VAL A 113 4.10 5.67 24.07
C VAL A 113 5.62 5.75 24.07
N PHE A 114 6.24 5.30 22.98
CA PHE A 114 7.69 5.35 22.75
C PHE A 114 8.00 6.43 21.73
N TYR A 115 9.02 7.24 21.99
CA TYR A 115 9.29 8.43 21.18
C TYR A 115 10.72 8.96 21.34
N GLY A 116 11.16 9.75 20.36
CA GLY A 116 12.39 10.55 20.46
C GLY A 116 12.15 11.88 21.17
N CYS A 117 13.15 12.38 21.90
CA CYS A 117 13.01 13.60 22.66
C CYS A 117 14.35 14.31 22.93
N ASN A 118 14.53 15.53 22.42
CA ASN A 118 15.78 16.28 22.48
C ASN A 118 15.59 17.80 22.60
N PHE A 119 16.66 18.55 22.86
CA PHE A 119 16.64 20.03 22.97
C PHE A 119 16.95 20.72 21.62
N GLY A 120 16.57 20.07 20.51
CA GLY A 120 16.82 20.55 19.17
C GLY A 120 18.22 20.25 18.63
N ALA A 121 18.64 21.03 17.64
CA ALA A 121 19.82 20.72 16.84
C ALA A 121 21.13 20.81 17.63
N HIS A 122 21.97 19.81 17.45
CA HIS A 122 23.35 19.79 17.95
C HIS A 122 24.36 19.93 16.79
N PRO A 123 24.51 21.10 16.15
CA PRO A 123 25.39 21.24 15.00
C PRO A 123 26.85 20.94 15.36
N ALA A 124 27.50 20.06 14.59
CA ALA A 124 28.92 19.72 14.71
C ALA A 124 29.72 20.31 13.54
N GLY A 125 29.74 21.65 13.44
CA GLY A 125 30.46 22.38 12.38
C GLY A 125 29.68 22.56 11.07
N LYS A 126 28.46 22.00 10.96
CA LYS A 126 27.50 22.25 9.87
C LYS A 126 26.10 22.53 10.43
N THR A 127 25.36 23.40 9.75
CA THR A 127 23.93 23.58 10.03
C THR A 127 23.17 22.32 9.63
N LEU A 128 22.29 21.82 10.50
CA LEU A 128 21.41 20.71 10.20
C LEU A 128 20.03 21.23 9.77
N SER A 129 19.45 20.62 8.74
CA SER A 129 18.08 20.90 8.29
C SER A 129 17.04 20.39 9.28
N ARG A 130 17.33 19.26 9.94
CA ARG A 130 16.49 18.56 10.91
C ARG A 130 17.01 18.73 12.33
N THR A 131 16.13 19.03 13.27
CA THR A 131 16.50 19.25 14.68
C THR A 131 15.99 18.15 15.61
N ASP A 132 15.24 17.19 15.10
CA ASP A 132 14.55 16.13 15.83
C ASP A 132 15.36 14.83 15.93
N MET A 133 16.36 14.61 15.08
CA MET A 133 16.99 13.28 14.98
C MET A 133 18.21 13.04 15.87
N GLN A 134 18.58 14.00 16.71
CA GLN A 134 19.80 13.95 17.50
C GLN A 134 19.51 13.53 18.96
N LEU A 135 19.88 12.29 19.31
CA LEU A 135 19.55 11.67 20.59
C LEU A 135 20.81 11.21 21.36
N ASP A 136 20.92 11.62 22.63
CA ASP A 136 22.10 11.38 23.47
C ASP A 136 22.04 10.10 24.30
N GLU A 137 20.88 9.52 24.57
CA GLU A 137 20.75 8.33 25.43
C GLU A 137 20.07 7.18 24.70
N GLY A 138 19.06 7.50 23.90
CA GLY A 138 18.18 6.57 23.23
C GLY A 138 16.81 7.18 23.01
N TYR A 139 15.79 6.34 23.02
CA TYR A 139 14.40 6.79 23.01
C TYR A 139 13.86 6.92 24.45
N TYR A 140 12.67 7.47 24.56
CA TYR A 140 11.97 7.62 25.82
C TYR A 140 10.61 6.92 25.74
N PHE A 141 10.04 6.63 26.90
CA PHE A 141 8.64 6.25 26.98
C PHE A 141 7.90 6.95 28.11
N ARG A 142 6.59 7.11 27.93
CA ARG A 142 5.62 7.41 29.00
C ARG A 142 4.53 6.36 28.97
N PHE A 143 3.77 6.27 30.06
CA PHE A 143 2.59 5.41 30.10
C PHE A 143 1.35 6.16 30.59
N SER A 144 0.18 5.66 30.19
CA SER A 144 -1.13 6.13 30.60
C SER A 144 -1.95 4.96 31.11
N ASP A 145 -2.63 5.16 32.25
CA ASP A 145 -3.58 4.21 32.86
C ASP A 145 -5.04 4.67 32.71
N ASP A 146 -5.28 5.77 31.97
CA ASP A 146 -6.57 6.43 31.80
C ASP A 146 -6.93 6.64 30.33
N ALA A 147 -6.57 5.66 29.50
CA ALA A 147 -6.83 5.62 28.06
C ALA A 147 -6.28 6.85 27.30
N GLY A 148 -5.10 7.35 27.70
CA GLY A 148 -4.42 8.48 27.07
C GLY A 148 -4.95 9.85 27.51
N ALA A 149 -5.70 9.94 28.61
CA ALA A 149 -6.14 11.23 29.15
C ALA A 149 -4.99 12.00 29.81
N SER A 150 -4.10 11.28 30.50
CA SER A 150 -2.89 11.79 31.11
C SER A 150 -1.75 10.79 30.96
N TRP A 151 -0.52 11.29 31.15
CA TRP A 151 0.71 10.51 31.00
C TRP A 151 1.55 10.57 32.28
N SER A 152 2.30 9.50 32.55
CA SER A 152 3.22 9.38 33.69
C SER A 152 4.12 10.60 33.80
N HIS A 153 4.31 11.15 35.00
CA HIS A 153 5.09 12.38 35.19
C HIS A 153 6.56 12.21 34.77
N GLN A 154 7.18 11.09 35.14
CA GLN A 154 8.54 10.73 34.75
C GLN A 154 8.56 10.02 33.40
N ARG A 155 9.61 10.29 32.61
CA ARG A 155 9.94 9.53 31.40
C ARG A 155 10.80 8.32 31.78
N GLY A 156 10.53 7.18 31.19
CA GLY A 156 11.49 6.08 31.17
C GLY A 156 12.45 6.24 30.00
N VAL A 157 13.67 5.70 30.14
CA VAL A 157 14.70 5.70 29.09
C VAL A 157 14.75 4.33 28.43
N VAL A 158 14.81 4.31 27.10
CA VAL A 158 15.09 3.14 26.28
C VAL A 158 16.50 3.29 25.72
N PRO A 159 17.53 2.75 26.39
CA PRO A 159 18.91 2.98 25.99
C PRO A 159 19.23 2.32 24.65
N VAL A 160 19.98 3.03 23.81
CA VAL A 160 20.45 2.51 22.52
C VAL A 160 21.97 2.31 22.56
N ARG A 161 22.42 1.10 22.25
CA ARG A 161 23.84 0.74 22.17
C ARG A 161 24.53 1.54 21.08
N ARG A 162 25.73 2.06 21.36
CA ARG A 162 26.58 2.69 20.35
C ARG A 162 27.25 1.67 19.45
N THR A 163 27.18 1.91 18.14
CA THR A 163 27.76 1.06 17.09
C THR A 163 28.76 1.85 16.24
N ARG A 164 29.34 1.22 15.22
CA ARG A 164 30.33 1.84 14.33
C ARG A 164 29.83 3.15 13.73
N ILE A 165 28.56 3.17 13.27
CA ILE A 165 27.95 4.35 12.65
C ILE A 165 27.92 5.56 13.61
N ASP A 166 27.67 5.34 14.90
CA ASP A 166 27.65 6.42 15.88
C ASP A 166 29.06 6.94 16.15
N ARG A 167 30.05 6.05 16.29
CA ARG A 167 31.44 6.47 16.55
C ARG A 167 32.08 7.19 15.36
N ALA A 168 31.61 6.92 14.16
CA ALA A 168 32.06 7.57 12.93
C ALA A 168 31.31 8.88 12.63
N ASN A 169 30.26 9.21 13.39
CA ASN A 169 29.46 10.41 13.15
C ASN A 169 30.16 11.70 13.64
N PRO A 170 29.64 12.89 13.30
CA PRO A 170 30.23 14.18 13.70
C PRO A 170 30.37 14.42 15.21
N TRP A 171 29.72 13.62 16.05
CA TRP A 171 29.75 13.73 17.51
C TRP A 171 30.55 12.60 18.18
N GLU A 172 31.25 11.76 17.41
CA GLU A 172 32.09 10.67 17.89
C GLU A 172 31.35 9.72 18.86
N GLY A 173 30.04 9.53 18.62
CA GLY A 173 29.18 8.64 19.40
C GLY A 173 28.52 9.26 20.64
N ARG A 174 28.84 10.52 20.99
CA ARG A 174 28.16 11.23 22.08
C ARG A 174 26.67 11.37 21.79
N THR A 175 26.36 11.87 20.60
CA THR A 175 25.00 12.02 20.08
C THR A 175 24.82 11.06 18.91
N MET A 176 23.67 10.38 18.83
CA MET A 176 23.32 9.51 17.71
C MET A 176 22.31 10.19 16.80
N GLY A 177 22.43 9.96 15.49
CA GLY A 177 21.39 10.31 14.53
C GLY A 177 20.42 9.14 14.39
N MET A 178 19.19 9.22 14.89
CA MET A 178 18.25 8.09 14.87
C MET A 178 16.81 8.53 14.60
N PHE A 179 16.04 7.61 14.03
CA PHE A 179 14.62 7.81 13.71
C PHE A 179 13.83 6.51 13.93
N LEU A 180 12.62 6.63 14.49
CA LEU A 180 11.72 5.53 14.81
C LEU A 180 10.44 5.68 13.97
N CYS A 181 10.01 4.64 13.28
CA CYS A 181 8.71 4.63 12.59
C CYS A 181 7.88 3.36 12.87
N ASP A 182 8.43 2.44 13.67
CA ASP A 182 7.81 1.15 13.90
C ASP A 182 6.83 1.18 15.06
N LYS A 183 5.69 0.51 14.87
CA LYS A 183 4.73 0.26 15.93
C LYS A 183 5.28 -0.85 16.84
N PRO A 184 5.48 -0.59 18.15
CA PRO A 184 6.02 -1.61 19.04
C PRO A 184 5.13 -2.86 19.04
N SER A 185 5.78 -4.01 18.89
CA SER A 185 5.11 -5.31 18.78
C SER A 185 5.52 -6.22 19.92
N ILE A 186 4.58 -7.05 20.40
CA ILE A 186 4.86 -8.10 21.38
C ILE A 186 5.11 -9.39 20.62
N ILE A 187 6.37 -9.81 20.56
CA ILE A 187 6.80 -11.01 19.84
C ILE A 187 7.46 -11.95 20.84
N ASP A 188 6.93 -13.17 20.96
CA ASP A 188 7.38 -14.18 21.93
C ASP A 188 7.47 -13.65 23.38
N GLY A 189 6.51 -12.78 23.75
CA GLY A 189 6.43 -12.15 25.07
C GLY A 189 7.40 -10.98 25.30
N ALA A 190 8.26 -10.66 24.34
CA ALA A 190 9.17 -9.51 24.40
C ALA A 190 8.64 -8.34 23.57
N VAL A 191 8.96 -7.11 23.99
CA VAL A 191 8.65 -5.90 23.22
C VAL A 191 9.75 -5.66 22.20
N TYR A 192 9.36 -5.53 20.93
CA TYR A 192 10.24 -5.19 19.82
C TYR A 192 9.84 -3.87 19.17
N MET A 193 10.84 -3.11 18.71
CA MET A 193 10.68 -1.95 17.84
C MET A 193 11.85 -1.89 16.86
N ALA A 194 11.60 -1.66 15.59
CA ALA A 194 12.63 -1.37 14.59
C ALA A 194 12.89 0.15 14.48
N PHE A 195 14.14 0.53 14.23
CA PHE A 195 14.52 1.93 14.04
C PHE A 195 15.75 2.03 13.13
N GLN A 196 16.04 3.22 12.63
CA GLN A 196 17.24 3.46 11.81
C GLN A 196 18.26 4.33 12.55
N LYS A 197 19.54 4.12 12.22
CA LYS A 197 20.63 5.05 12.54
C LYS A 197 21.17 5.69 11.28
N THR A 198 21.64 6.92 11.42
CA THR A 198 22.14 7.78 10.34
C THR A 198 23.54 8.27 10.69
N PRO A 199 24.44 8.41 9.70
CA PRO A 199 25.82 8.81 9.97
C PRO A 199 25.99 10.28 10.38
N ASP A 200 24.99 11.14 10.21
CA ASP A 200 25.15 12.57 10.46
C ASP A 200 23.99 13.27 11.17
N GLY A 201 22.92 12.52 11.49
CA GLY A 201 21.73 13.05 12.15
C GLY A 201 20.96 14.09 11.35
N ALA A 202 21.25 14.30 10.06
CA ALA A 202 20.48 15.22 9.19
C ALA A 202 19.21 14.58 8.65
N GLY A 203 18.99 13.31 8.99
CA GLY A 203 17.82 12.54 8.64
C GLY A 203 18.07 11.57 7.53
N GLU A 204 17.56 11.91 6.37
CA GLU A 204 17.49 11.03 5.23
C GLU A 204 18.83 10.97 4.50
N THR A 205 19.80 10.32 5.14
CA THR A 205 21.21 10.39 4.74
C THR A 205 21.81 9.06 4.41
N ALA A 206 22.67 9.07 3.40
CA ALA A 206 23.23 7.84 2.89
C ALA A 206 23.99 7.02 3.90
N HIS A 207 23.95 5.70 3.70
CA HIS A 207 24.53 4.71 4.60
C HIS A 207 23.83 4.63 5.97
N SER A 208 22.52 4.89 6.00
CA SER A 208 21.69 4.52 7.14
C SER A 208 21.66 3.01 7.34
N GLU A 209 21.57 2.60 8.61
CA GLU A 209 21.58 1.20 9.02
C GLU A 209 20.31 0.90 9.85
N VAL A 210 19.69 -0.26 9.61
CA VAL A 210 18.50 -0.73 10.32
C VAL A 210 18.88 -1.49 11.59
N PHE A 211 18.23 -1.15 12.70
CA PHE A 211 18.43 -1.74 14.02
C PHE A 211 17.08 -2.05 14.70
N PHE A 212 17.13 -2.80 15.79
CA PHE A 212 15.96 -3.17 16.57
C PHE A 212 16.24 -3.00 18.07
N LEU A 213 15.21 -2.67 18.83
CA LEU A 213 15.20 -2.66 20.28
C LEU A 213 14.36 -3.83 20.77
N CYS A 214 14.87 -4.53 21.78
CA CYS A 214 14.19 -5.66 22.40
C CYS A 214 14.25 -5.56 23.92
N SER A 215 13.12 -5.74 24.60
CA SER A 215 13.05 -5.97 26.03
C SER A 215 12.19 -7.19 26.37
N LYS A 216 12.76 -8.11 27.15
CA LYS A 216 12.06 -9.35 27.58
C LYS A 216 11.29 -9.17 28.88
N ASP A 217 11.61 -8.15 29.66
CA ASP A 217 11.08 -7.91 31.00
C ASP A 217 10.19 -6.67 31.10
N PHE A 218 10.13 -5.81 30.06
CA PHE A 218 9.37 -4.56 30.07
C PHE A 218 7.90 -4.71 30.49
N LEU A 219 7.22 -5.76 30.05
CA LEU A 219 5.81 -6.00 30.38
C LEU A 219 5.61 -6.71 31.73
N HIS A 220 6.69 -7.08 32.40
CA HIS A 220 6.68 -7.96 33.57
C HIS A 220 7.36 -7.36 34.80
N CYS A 221 8.17 -6.31 34.66
CA CYS A 221 8.73 -5.58 35.79
C CYS A 221 7.66 -4.71 36.47
N GLU A 222 7.78 -4.53 37.79
CA GLU A 222 6.85 -3.68 38.57
C GLU A 222 6.97 -2.21 38.16
N ASP A 223 8.21 -1.76 37.95
CA ASP A 223 8.54 -0.44 37.41
C ASP A 223 9.11 -0.58 36.00
N PRO A 224 8.37 -0.17 34.95
CA PRO A 224 8.84 -0.19 33.56
C PRO A 224 10.16 0.57 33.34
N THR A 225 10.49 1.54 34.19
CA THR A 225 11.73 2.32 34.05
C THR A 225 13.00 1.54 34.39
N THR A 226 12.86 0.38 35.05
CA THR A 226 13.97 -0.53 35.35
C THR A 226 14.15 -1.65 34.33
N ALA A 227 13.33 -1.69 33.28
CA ALA A 227 13.35 -2.73 32.27
C ALA A 227 14.69 -2.78 31.52
N THR A 228 15.14 -3.99 31.17
CA THR A 228 16.36 -4.18 30.40
C THR A 228 16.11 -4.10 28.89
N TRP A 229 16.95 -3.36 28.18
CA TRP A 229 16.85 -3.18 26.73
C TRP A 229 18.11 -3.64 26.01
N LYS A 230 17.93 -4.25 24.84
CA LYS A 230 19.01 -4.68 23.94
C LYS A 230 18.83 -4.02 22.57
N THR A 231 19.92 -3.53 22.00
CA THR A 231 19.99 -3.12 20.59
C THR A 231 20.51 -4.27 19.74
N LEU A 232 19.69 -4.67 18.78
CA LEU A 232 19.92 -5.75 17.81
C LEU A 232 20.11 -5.15 16.39
N PRO A 233 20.79 -5.86 15.46
CA PRO A 233 21.48 -7.13 15.66
C PRO A 233 22.63 -7.05 16.68
N GLU A 234 23.09 -8.22 17.14
CA GLU A 234 24.34 -8.30 17.91
C GLU A 234 25.53 -7.90 16.97
N GLY A 235 26.61 -7.36 17.53
CA GLY A 235 27.73 -6.86 16.72
C GLY A 235 27.64 -5.37 16.39
N ASP A 236 28.47 -4.87 15.49
CA ASP A 236 28.79 -3.42 15.42
C ASP A 236 28.19 -2.67 14.21
N ALA A 237 27.28 -3.31 13.48
CA ALA A 237 26.61 -2.78 12.30
C ALA A 237 25.16 -3.24 12.25
N GLY A 238 24.28 -2.44 11.65
CA GLY A 238 22.89 -2.78 11.36
C GLY A 238 22.71 -3.45 10.00
N LEU A 239 21.45 -3.66 9.60
CA LEU A 239 21.13 -4.19 8.28
C LEU A 239 21.23 -3.08 7.22
N CYS A 240 21.65 -3.47 6.02
CA CYS A 240 21.74 -2.60 4.85
C CYS A 240 20.85 -3.14 3.72
N ALA A 241 20.48 -2.25 2.79
CA ALA A 241 19.78 -2.65 1.58
C ALA A 241 20.59 -3.67 0.73
N PRO A 242 19.93 -4.52 -0.08
CA PRO A 242 20.60 -5.51 -0.93
C PRO A 242 21.68 -4.89 -1.83
N GLY A 243 22.82 -5.58 -1.96
CA GLY A 243 23.97 -5.12 -2.75
C GLY A 243 24.97 -4.22 -1.98
N GLY A 244 24.65 -3.82 -0.74
CA GLY A 244 25.59 -3.17 0.18
C GLY A 244 26.06 -1.76 -0.22
N ALA A 245 25.61 -1.23 -1.36
CA ALA A 245 26.05 0.04 -1.94
C ALA A 245 24.91 0.95 -2.40
N LEU A 246 23.71 0.82 -1.81
CA LEU A 246 22.61 1.76 -2.03
C LEU A 246 22.37 2.63 -0.79
N ALA A 247 21.96 3.86 -1.07
CA ALA A 247 22.24 5.03 -0.29
C ALA A 247 21.09 5.48 0.60
N LEU A 248 20.03 4.71 0.92
CA LEU A 248 19.12 4.96 2.07
C LEU A 248 18.30 3.70 2.43
N GLY A 249 18.36 3.24 3.69
CA GLY A 249 17.44 2.26 4.27
C GLY A 249 16.71 2.87 5.47
N GLU A 250 15.38 3.02 5.36
CA GLU A 250 14.62 3.88 6.28
C GLU A 250 13.30 3.27 6.73
N GLU A 251 12.79 3.79 7.85
CA GLU A 251 11.51 3.44 8.45
C GLU A 251 11.31 1.92 8.50
N PRO A 252 12.25 1.18 9.14
CA PRO A 252 12.15 -0.26 9.22
C PRO A 252 11.01 -0.67 10.15
N HIS A 253 10.48 -1.85 9.89
CA HIS A 253 9.50 -2.52 10.72
C HIS A 253 9.97 -3.92 11.11
N VAL A 254 9.44 -4.49 12.19
CA VAL A 254 9.69 -5.88 12.57
C VAL A 254 8.39 -6.62 12.90
N LEU A 255 8.27 -7.84 12.38
CA LEU A 255 7.12 -8.73 12.57
C LEU A 255 7.58 -10.12 13.01
N SER A 256 6.70 -10.82 13.74
CA SER A 256 6.73 -12.28 13.87
C SER A 256 6.39 -12.96 12.55
N VAL A 257 6.98 -14.13 12.27
CA VAL A 257 6.59 -14.96 11.13
C VAL A 257 5.92 -16.25 11.59
N GLY A 258 4.62 -16.35 11.37
CA GLY A 258 3.79 -17.45 11.83
C GLY A 258 3.91 -17.65 13.34
N LYS A 259 3.77 -18.91 13.75
CA LYS A 259 3.96 -19.35 15.13
C LYS A 259 5.33 -20.01 15.33
N ILE A 260 6.36 -19.52 14.64
CA ILE A 260 7.72 -20.06 14.71
C ILE A 260 8.53 -19.22 15.72
N PRO A 261 8.85 -19.75 16.91
CA PRO A 261 9.53 -18.98 17.94
C PRO A 261 10.87 -18.42 17.46
N GLY A 262 11.10 -17.14 17.71
CA GLY A 262 12.32 -16.43 17.33
C GLY A 262 12.47 -16.14 15.84
N ARG A 263 11.49 -16.49 14.99
CA ARG A 263 11.49 -16.13 13.57
C ARG A 263 10.94 -14.72 13.40
N LEU A 264 11.80 -13.81 12.95
CA LEU A 264 11.44 -12.42 12.69
C LEU A 264 11.58 -12.10 11.21
N PHE A 265 10.74 -11.17 10.75
CA PHE A 265 10.83 -10.54 9.44
C PHE A 265 10.99 -9.04 9.62
N SER A 266 11.88 -8.43 8.86
CA SER A 266 12.01 -6.98 8.78
C SER A 266 11.95 -6.54 7.33
N LEU A 267 11.29 -5.41 7.11
CA LEU A 267 11.21 -4.72 5.84
C LEU A 267 11.32 -3.21 6.07
N TRP A 268 11.84 -2.51 5.08
CA TRP A 268 12.07 -1.07 5.14
C TRP A 268 12.00 -0.44 3.76
N ARG A 269 11.67 0.86 3.71
CA ARG A 269 11.62 1.62 2.46
C ARG A 269 13.03 1.99 2.01
N THR A 270 13.21 2.13 0.71
CA THR A 270 14.48 2.56 0.11
C THR A 270 14.24 3.58 -0.98
N GLU A 271 15.28 4.32 -1.36
CA GLU A 271 15.27 5.27 -2.46
C GLU A 271 15.26 4.64 -3.85
N THR A 272 15.36 3.31 -3.97
CA THR A 272 15.53 2.62 -5.27
C THR A 272 14.22 2.20 -5.92
N GLY A 273 13.09 2.66 -5.38
CA GLY A 273 11.78 2.28 -5.89
C GLY A 273 11.32 0.89 -5.42
N LYS A 274 12.03 0.26 -4.48
CA LYS A 274 11.78 -1.12 -4.01
C LYS A 274 11.84 -1.22 -2.49
N LEU A 275 11.10 -2.17 -1.93
CA LEU A 275 11.23 -2.54 -0.53
C LEU A 275 12.38 -3.52 -0.32
N ALA A 276 13.20 -3.27 0.69
CA ALA A 276 14.22 -4.20 1.14
C ALA A 276 13.69 -4.97 2.34
N ALA A 277 14.13 -6.22 2.49
CA ALA A 277 13.71 -7.08 3.58
C ALA A 277 14.80 -8.07 4.00
N SER A 278 14.68 -8.61 5.20
CA SER A 278 15.52 -9.69 5.72
C SER A 278 14.74 -10.52 6.76
N TYR A 279 15.22 -11.73 7.03
CA TYR A 279 14.70 -12.60 8.08
C TYR A 279 15.76 -12.90 9.14
N SER A 280 15.30 -13.19 10.36
CA SER A 280 16.13 -13.71 11.46
C SER A 280 15.50 -14.98 12.02
N SER A 281 16.32 -15.95 12.40
CA SER A 281 15.90 -17.22 13.03
C SER A 281 16.27 -17.35 14.50
N ASP A 282 16.79 -16.27 15.11
CA ASP A 282 17.33 -16.30 16.47
C ASP A 282 16.93 -15.08 17.31
N SER A 283 15.68 -14.64 17.11
CA SER A 283 15.10 -13.49 17.81
C SER A 283 15.84 -12.17 17.52
N GLY A 284 16.30 -12.00 16.27
CA GLY A 284 16.89 -10.76 15.77
C GLY A 284 18.37 -10.57 16.12
N LYS A 285 19.04 -11.55 16.73
CA LYS A 285 20.47 -11.43 17.04
C LYS A 285 21.32 -11.41 15.77
N HIS A 286 20.99 -12.28 14.83
CA HIS A 286 21.60 -12.35 13.51
C HIS A 286 20.51 -12.36 12.44
N TRP A 287 20.85 -11.83 11.27
CA TRP A 287 19.93 -11.70 10.14
C TRP A 287 20.53 -12.29 8.89
N GLU A 288 19.67 -12.85 8.05
CA GLU A 288 20.01 -13.31 6.71
C GLU A 288 20.39 -12.12 5.81
N PRO A 289 21.11 -12.36 4.70
CA PRO A 289 21.37 -11.31 3.72
C PRO A 289 20.07 -10.65 3.25
N SER A 290 20.04 -9.32 3.25
CA SER A 290 18.90 -8.57 2.76
C SER A 290 18.60 -8.86 1.30
N PHE A 291 17.33 -8.89 0.92
CA PHE A 291 16.85 -9.09 -0.44
C PHE A 291 15.78 -8.05 -0.81
N TRP A 292 15.50 -7.90 -2.11
CA TRP A 292 14.39 -7.08 -2.59
C TRP A 292 13.08 -7.84 -2.41
N LEU A 293 12.15 -7.27 -1.63
CA LEU A 293 10.89 -7.92 -1.31
C LEU A 293 10.06 -8.10 -2.58
N ASN A 294 9.51 -9.31 -2.74
CA ASN A 294 8.64 -9.70 -3.83
C ASN A 294 7.44 -10.47 -3.26
N PHE A 295 6.44 -10.77 -4.08
CA PHE A 295 5.20 -11.38 -3.61
C PHE A 295 5.37 -12.78 -3.00
N ASP A 296 6.41 -13.56 -3.34
CA ASP A 296 6.67 -14.84 -2.69
C ASP A 296 7.37 -14.73 -1.33
N GLY A 297 7.84 -13.54 -0.96
CA GLY A 297 8.53 -13.27 0.30
C GLY A 297 9.92 -13.88 0.44
N LYS A 298 10.52 -14.38 -0.64
CA LYS A 298 11.81 -15.09 -0.65
C LYS A 298 12.88 -14.31 -1.44
N PRO A 299 14.16 -14.50 -1.12
CA PRO A 299 15.24 -13.98 -1.94
C PRO A 299 15.18 -14.55 -3.36
N ARG A 300 15.17 -13.66 -4.36
CA ARG A 300 15.30 -14.02 -5.79
C ARG A 300 16.56 -13.42 -6.39
N PRO A 301 17.14 -14.03 -7.43
CA PRO A 301 18.06 -13.32 -8.32
C PRO A 301 17.44 -12.02 -8.82
N GLN A 302 18.28 -11.05 -9.21
CA GLN A 302 17.77 -9.77 -9.73
C GLN A 302 16.85 -10.01 -10.93
N SER A 303 15.59 -9.61 -10.79
CA SER A 303 14.52 -9.64 -11.80
C SER A 303 14.15 -8.20 -12.16
N PRO A 304 13.73 -7.89 -13.40
CA PRO A 304 13.16 -6.58 -13.71
C PRO A 304 11.77 -6.37 -13.09
N SER A 305 11.08 -7.43 -12.70
CA SER A 305 9.68 -7.40 -12.27
C SER A 305 9.37 -8.27 -11.05
N GLY A 306 8.16 -8.09 -10.51
CA GLY A 306 7.59 -8.90 -9.43
C GLY A 306 7.94 -8.44 -8.02
N TYR A 307 8.72 -7.36 -7.90
CA TYR A 307 9.04 -6.76 -6.60
C TYR A 307 7.89 -5.90 -6.06
N LEU A 308 7.78 -5.80 -4.74
CA LEU A 308 6.93 -4.81 -4.11
C LEU A 308 7.58 -3.43 -4.29
N ARG A 309 7.05 -2.66 -5.22
CA ARG A 309 7.54 -1.34 -5.59
C ARG A 309 7.03 -0.27 -4.65
N ASN A 310 7.91 0.63 -4.27
CA ASN A 310 7.56 1.72 -3.37
C ASN A 310 8.43 2.95 -3.67
N PRO A 311 7.84 4.15 -3.84
CA PRO A 311 8.60 5.36 -4.15
C PRO A 311 9.12 5.95 -2.85
N ARG A 312 9.82 5.15 -2.04
CA ARG A 312 10.31 5.56 -0.72
C ARG A 312 9.24 6.18 0.21
N GLY A 313 7.97 5.87 -0.01
CA GLY A 313 6.88 6.29 0.88
C GLY A 313 6.83 5.44 2.14
N ALA A 314 6.22 5.97 3.20
CA ALA A 314 5.99 5.23 4.43
C ALA A 314 5.23 3.92 4.14
N ILE A 315 5.70 2.83 4.73
CA ILE A 315 5.05 1.53 4.68
C ILE A 315 4.51 1.19 6.07
N THR A 316 3.46 0.37 6.12
CA THR A 316 2.88 -0.02 7.40
C THR A 316 2.45 -1.49 7.38
N PRO A 317 3.33 -2.40 7.81
CA PRO A 317 2.96 -3.80 8.00
C PRO A 317 2.26 -4.02 9.35
N CYS A 318 1.39 -5.02 9.43
CA CYS A 318 0.91 -5.55 10.70
C CYS A 318 0.57 -7.05 10.60
N GLU A 319 0.74 -7.78 11.70
CA GLU A 319 0.11 -9.09 11.87
C GLU A 319 -1.37 -8.89 12.23
N LEU A 320 -2.26 -9.60 11.53
CA LEU A 320 -3.69 -9.58 11.78
C LEU A 320 -4.03 -10.52 12.94
N ARG A 321 -4.85 -10.02 13.86
CA ARG A 321 -5.33 -10.68 15.08
C ARG A 321 -6.30 -11.81 14.76
N THR A 322 -7.22 -11.60 13.83
CA THR A 322 -8.21 -12.62 13.49
C THR A 322 -7.58 -13.55 12.46
N PRO A 323 -7.29 -14.82 12.80
CA PRO A 323 -6.76 -15.76 11.83
C PRO A 323 -7.82 -16.10 10.78
N SER A 324 -7.40 -16.36 9.53
CA SER A 324 -8.27 -17.05 8.58
C SER A 324 -8.61 -18.44 9.12
N ALA A 325 -9.84 -18.90 8.89
CA ALA A 325 -10.31 -20.21 9.32
C ALA A 325 -9.48 -21.38 8.76
N THR A 326 -8.67 -21.13 7.73
CA THR A 326 -7.95 -22.16 6.96
C THR A 326 -6.45 -21.91 6.80
N ALA A 327 -5.87 -20.84 7.37
CA ALA A 327 -4.48 -20.44 7.10
C ALA A 327 -3.63 -20.18 8.36
N GLY A 328 -2.31 -20.03 8.15
CA GLY A 328 -1.35 -19.59 9.16
C GLY A 328 -1.59 -18.13 9.62
N SER A 329 -0.60 -17.50 10.26
CA SER A 329 -0.69 -16.07 10.61
C SER A 329 -0.92 -15.26 9.34
N GLU A 330 -1.85 -14.28 9.42
CA GLU A 330 -2.14 -13.37 8.32
C GLU A 330 -1.53 -12.00 8.60
N TYR A 331 -1.18 -11.30 7.52
CA TYR A 331 -0.50 -10.02 7.55
C TYR A 331 -1.20 -9.04 6.64
N ALA A 332 -1.05 -7.75 6.90
CA ALA A 332 -1.41 -6.68 5.99
C ALA A 332 -0.22 -5.72 5.81
N LEU A 333 -0.15 -5.05 4.67
CA LEU A 333 0.88 -4.05 4.34
C LEU A 333 0.27 -2.91 3.52
N LEU A 334 0.44 -1.68 4.02
CA LEU A 334 0.24 -0.45 3.23
C LEU A 334 1.52 -0.04 2.54
N TYR A 335 1.40 0.33 1.28
CA TYR A 335 2.47 0.84 0.44
C TYR A 335 1.89 1.52 -0.81
N TYR A 336 2.71 2.02 -1.74
CA TYR A 336 2.23 2.85 -2.86
C TYR A 336 2.22 2.16 -4.24
N ASN A 337 2.71 0.92 -4.31
CA ASN A 337 2.73 0.09 -5.53
C ASN A 337 3.24 0.80 -6.79
N ASN A 338 4.31 1.59 -6.65
CA ASN A 338 5.04 2.20 -7.75
C ASN A 338 6.50 2.44 -7.33
N GLY A 339 7.41 2.40 -8.29
CA GLY A 339 8.86 2.49 -8.07
C GLY A 339 9.44 3.82 -8.51
N ARG A 340 8.67 4.92 -8.42
CA ARG A 340 9.19 6.26 -8.74
C ARG A 340 10.33 6.63 -7.80
N THR A 341 11.38 7.21 -8.37
CA THR A 341 12.61 7.59 -7.64
C THR A 341 12.99 9.04 -7.86
N GLU A 342 12.26 9.72 -8.73
CA GLU A 342 12.37 11.15 -9.00
C GLU A 342 12.16 11.95 -7.70
N ARG A 343 12.89 13.07 -7.55
CA ARG A 343 12.86 13.91 -6.33
C ARG A 343 13.06 13.10 -5.05
N SER A 344 14.04 12.20 -5.06
CA SER A 344 14.39 11.34 -3.92
C SER A 344 13.23 10.46 -3.44
N GLY A 345 12.28 10.12 -4.32
CA GLY A 345 11.08 9.34 -3.99
C GLY A 345 9.95 10.16 -3.34
N TYR A 346 10.04 11.48 -3.22
CA TYR A 346 8.92 12.28 -2.69
C TYR A 346 7.75 12.48 -3.67
N CYS A 347 7.64 11.59 -4.66
CA CYS A 347 6.66 11.59 -5.72
C CYS A 347 5.87 10.28 -5.75
N GLY A 348 4.76 10.25 -6.51
CA GLY A 348 4.01 9.00 -6.72
C GLY A 348 3.22 8.52 -5.50
N ARG A 349 2.93 9.40 -4.53
CA ARG A 349 2.29 9.06 -3.24
C ARG A 349 0.78 9.36 -3.20
N ARG A 350 0.13 9.41 -4.36
CA ARG A 350 -1.30 9.77 -4.52
C ARG A 350 -2.25 8.61 -4.28
N VAL A 351 -1.74 7.38 -4.32
CA VAL A 351 -2.53 6.15 -4.27
C VAL A 351 -1.86 5.23 -3.27
N LEU A 352 -2.61 4.86 -2.24
CA LEU A 352 -2.19 3.90 -1.24
C LEU A 352 -2.85 2.55 -1.54
N TRP A 353 -2.03 1.51 -1.51
CA TRP A 353 -2.40 0.14 -1.80
C TRP A 353 -2.28 -0.70 -0.54
N LEU A 354 -3.15 -1.70 -0.44
CA LEU A 354 -3.17 -2.70 0.61
C LEU A 354 -2.89 -4.07 -0.03
N THR A 355 -1.94 -4.81 0.51
CA THR A 355 -1.80 -6.25 0.28
C THR A 355 -1.95 -7.01 1.59
N THR A 356 -2.46 -8.24 1.54
CA THR A 356 -2.38 -9.18 2.66
C THR A 356 -1.36 -10.27 2.37
N GLY A 357 -0.82 -10.88 3.41
CA GLY A 357 0.06 -12.03 3.28
C GLY A 357 -0.26 -13.13 4.27
N ARG A 358 0.30 -14.32 4.04
CA ARG A 358 0.16 -15.49 4.91
C ARG A 358 1.53 -16.07 5.21
N SER A 359 1.75 -16.46 6.46
CA SER A 359 2.94 -17.20 6.84
C SER A 359 2.94 -18.57 6.17
N THR A 360 4.09 -18.99 5.65
CA THR A 360 4.32 -20.32 5.10
C THR A 360 4.99 -21.23 6.13
N ASP A 361 4.88 -22.55 5.96
CA ASP A 361 5.48 -23.54 6.86
C ASP A 361 7.01 -23.46 6.91
N ASP A 362 7.65 -22.94 5.86
CA ASP A 362 9.09 -22.70 5.78
C ASP A 362 9.53 -21.35 6.38
N GLY A 363 8.62 -20.62 7.03
CA GLY A 363 8.96 -19.42 7.80
C GLY A 363 9.22 -18.18 6.96
N HIS A 364 8.44 -18.01 5.89
CA HIS A 364 8.35 -16.80 5.08
C HIS A 364 6.93 -16.22 5.08
N ILE A 365 6.75 -15.02 4.55
CA ILE A 365 5.43 -14.42 4.32
C ILE A 365 5.18 -14.34 2.81
N CYS A 366 4.20 -15.08 2.31
CA CYS A 366 3.75 -14.96 0.93
C CYS A 366 2.67 -13.88 0.84
N TRP A 367 2.84 -12.89 -0.01
CA TRP A 367 1.96 -11.74 -0.20
C TRP A 367 1.04 -11.92 -1.41
N HIS A 368 -0.19 -11.44 -1.29
CA HIS A 368 -1.19 -11.45 -2.35
C HIS A 368 -1.02 -10.22 -3.27
N GLN A 369 -1.63 -10.27 -4.45
CA GLN A 369 -1.69 -9.09 -5.32
C GLN A 369 -2.51 -7.98 -4.64
N PRO A 370 -2.06 -6.72 -4.72
CA PRO A 370 -2.57 -5.64 -3.89
C PRO A 370 -3.89 -5.07 -4.43
N GLU A 371 -4.58 -4.27 -3.60
CA GLU A 371 -5.78 -3.52 -3.94
C GLU A 371 -5.61 -2.04 -3.58
N ILE A 372 -6.27 -1.12 -4.29
CA ILE A 372 -6.29 0.30 -3.93
C ILE A 372 -7.18 0.49 -2.69
N VAL A 373 -6.61 1.04 -1.61
CA VAL A 373 -7.35 1.29 -0.36
C VAL A 373 -7.62 2.77 -0.11
N LEU A 374 -6.78 3.67 -0.65
CA LEU A 374 -6.99 5.10 -0.51
C LEU A 374 -6.38 5.87 -1.68
N TRP A 375 -6.98 6.98 -2.10
CA TRP A 375 -6.47 7.81 -3.18
C TRP A 375 -6.73 9.31 -2.95
N TRP A 376 -5.95 10.14 -3.65
CA TRP A 376 -6.10 11.60 -3.65
C TRP A 376 -6.03 12.20 -5.08
N ASP A 377 -7.10 12.88 -5.47
CA ASP A 377 -7.25 13.55 -6.78
C ASP A 377 -6.94 15.05 -6.77
N GLY A 378 -6.57 15.61 -5.62
CA GLY A 378 -6.19 17.02 -5.52
C GLY A 378 -4.85 17.34 -6.19
N PRO A 379 -4.36 18.58 -6.04
CA PRO A 379 -3.10 18.99 -6.66
C PRO A 379 -1.96 18.10 -6.20
N GLY A 380 -1.21 17.55 -7.16
CA GLY A 380 0.08 16.89 -6.88
C GLY A 380 1.22 17.91 -6.75
N TYR A 381 2.40 17.46 -6.36
CA TYR A 381 3.62 18.28 -6.27
C TYR A 381 3.98 18.89 -7.62
N GLU A 382 3.64 18.20 -8.71
CA GLU A 382 3.91 18.66 -10.08
C GLU A 382 3.17 19.97 -10.40
N GLU A 383 2.07 20.23 -9.68
CA GLU A 383 1.25 21.43 -9.82
C GLU A 383 1.64 22.54 -8.81
N ARG A 384 2.72 22.34 -8.04
CA ARG A 384 3.18 23.26 -6.98
C ARG A 384 4.54 23.85 -7.29
N ASP A 385 4.54 25.12 -7.69
CA ASP A 385 5.77 25.90 -7.93
C ASP A 385 6.56 26.18 -6.63
N ASP A 386 5.91 26.08 -5.47
CA ASP A 386 6.47 26.35 -4.14
C ASP A 386 6.94 25.07 -3.40
N TRP A 387 6.87 23.90 -4.04
CA TRP A 387 7.33 22.66 -3.45
C TRP A 387 8.82 22.71 -3.10
N ASN A 388 9.17 22.22 -1.92
CA ASN A 388 10.56 21.99 -1.52
C ASN A 388 10.67 20.85 -0.49
N GLU A 389 11.88 20.31 -0.36
CA GLU A 389 12.22 19.17 0.52
C GLU A 389 12.06 19.47 2.01
N GLU A 390 12.01 20.74 2.44
CA GLU A 390 11.89 21.07 3.86
C GLU A 390 10.45 21.01 4.37
N TRP A 391 9.47 21.26 3.49
CA TRP A 391 8.06 21.17 3.83
C TRP A 391 7.51 19.77 3.56
N SER A 392 8.18 19.02 2.67
CA SER A 392 7.89 17.64 2.29
C SER A 392 6.40 17.32 2.11
N ILE A 393 5.56 18.30 1.74
CA ILE A 393 4.13 18.07 1.61
C ILE A 393 3.97 17.07 0.46
N VAL A 394 3.57 15.85 0.81
CA VAL A 394 3.41 14.75 -0.14
C VAL A 394 2.06 14.85 -0.83
N ASP A 395 1.98 14.27 -2.02
CA ASP A 395 0.81 14.36 -2.90
C ASP A 395 -0.46 13.73 -2.37
N GLY A 396 -0.43 13.00 -1.25
CA GLY A 396 -1.52 12.12 -0.89
C GLY A 396 -1.36 11.53 0.50
N PRO A 397 -2.09 10.43 0.79
CA PRO A 397 -2.04 9.81 2.11
C PRO A 397 -0.68 9.20 2.40
N GLY A 398 -0.23 9.29 3.64
CA GLY A 398 0.99 8.65 4.12
C GLY A 398 1.02 8.47 5.63
N TYR A 399 2.09 7.82 6.10
CA TYR A 399 2.35 7.54 7.52
C TYR A 399 1.14 6.96 8.23
N ALA A 400 0.56 5.95 7.58
CA ALA A 400 -0.63 5.32 8.07
C ALA A 400 -0.32 4.38 9.24
N ASP A 401 -1.27 4.19 10.14
CA ASP A 401 -1.21 3.13 11.14
C ASP A 401 -2.56 2.45 11.34
N TRP A 402 -2.51 1.15 11.61
CA TRP A 402 -3.65 0.26 11.58
C TRP A 402 -4.24 -0.03 12.96
N LEU A 403 -5.54 -0.31 12.94
CA LEU A 403 -6.28 -0.93 14.01
C LEU A 403 -7.22 -1.99 13.44
N GLU A 404 -7.02 -3.25 13.85
CA GLU A 404 -7.99 -4.32 13.69
C GLU A 404 -8.83 -4.46 14.96
N ASP A 405 -10.15 -4.40 14.79
CA ASP A 405 -11.08 -4.66 15.89
C ASP A 405 -11.31 -6.16 16.11
N GLN A 406 -12.03 -6.50 17.18
CA GLN A 406 -12.34 -7.89 17.55
C GLN A 406 -13.20 -8.65 16.53
N HIS A 407 -13.79 -7.96 15.55
CA HIS A 407 -14.61 -8.55 14.49
C HIS A 407 -13.83 -8.66 13.17
N GLY A 408 -12.53 -8.36 13.16
CA GLY A 408 -11.69 -8.40 11.97
C GLY A 408 -11.87 -7.20 11.04
N ARG A 409 -12.55 -6.12 11.47
CA ARG A 409 -12.64 -4.90 10.68
C ARG A 409 -11.33 -4.13 10.80
N LEU A 410 -10.79 -3.72 9.66
CA LEU A 410 -9.61 -2.88 9.59
C LEU A 410 -9.98 -1.40 9.48
N SER A 411 -9.28 -0.60 10.25
CA SER A 411 -9.31 0.85 10.18
C SER A 411 -7.91 1.40 10.29
N PHE A 412 -7.70 2.62 9.83
CA PHE A 412 -6.40 3.26 9.90
C PHE A 412 -6.51 4.76 10.04
N VAL A 413 -5.45 5.35 10.60
CA VAL A 413 -5.21 6.79 10.51
C VAL A 413 -4.14 7.06 9.46
N GLN A 414 -4.18 8.22 8.82
CA GLN A 414 -3.13 8.67 7.91
C GLN A 414 -3.05 10.20 7.89
N SER A 415 -1.93 10.72 7.40
CA SER A 415 -1.70 12.14 7.17
C SER A 415 -1.32 12.41 5.72
N ASN A 416 -1.78 13.53 5.16
CA ASN A 416 -1.21 14.12 3.94
C ASN A 416 -0.27 15.29 4.27
N LYS A 417 0.33 15.25 5.46
CA LYS A 417 1.16 16.28 6.10
C LYS A 417 0.46 17.60 6.43
N LEU A 418 -0.80 17.77 6.03
CA LEU A 418 -1.63 18.94 6.32
C LEU A 418 -2.76 18.66 7.32
N GLY A 419 -3.10 17.40 7.52
CA GLY A 419 -4.09 16.99 8.50
C GLY A 419 -4.17 15.48 8.60
N VAL A 420 -4.71 15.01 9.72
CA VAL A 420 -4.84 13.60 10.06
C VAL A 420 -6.29 13.18 9.96
N ARG A 421 -6.54 12.02 9.32
CA ARG A 421 -7.87 11.46 9.12
C ARG A 421 -7.93 10.00 9.50
N TYR A 422 -9.07 9.58 10.02
CA TYR A 422 -9.43 8.20 10.32
C TYR A 422 -10.29 7.62 9.19
N HIS A 423 -9.98 6.38 8.81
CA HIS A 423 -10.62 5.66 7.71
C HIS A 423 -10.97 4.24 8.17
N ILE A 424 -12.01 3.67 7.56
CA ILE A 424 -12.37 2.26 7.73
C ILE A 424 -12.18 1.61 6.37
N VAL A 425 -11.45 0.50 6.32
CA VAL A 425 -11.29 -0.29 5.10
C VAL A 425 -12.64 -0.88 4.75
N GLU A 426 -13.00 -0.79 3.48
CA GLU A 426 -14.24 -1.37 2.98
C GLU A 426 -14.21 -2.91 3.24
N PRO A 427 -15.20 -3.47 3.96
CA PRO A 427 -15.15 -4.86 4.40
C PRO A 427 -15.02 -5.88 3.26
N ARG A 428 -15.73 -5.68 2.14
CA ARG A 428 -15.68 -6.61 1.00
C ARG A 428 -14.28 -6.63 0.38
N LEU A 429 -13.61 -5.49 0.25
CA LEU A 429 -12.24 -5.38 -0.27
C LEU A 429 -11.27 -6.21 0.57
N LEU A 430 -11.36 -6.10 1.89
CA LEU A 430 -10.53 -6.88 2.80
C LEU A 430 -10.84 -8.38 2.72
N GLU A 431 -12.11 -8.76 2.67
CA GLU A 431 -12.52 -10.16 2.57
C GLU A 431 -12.04 -10.81 1.26
N LEU A 432 -12.15 -10.09 0.13
CA LEU A 432 -11.65 -10.52 -1.17
C LEU A 432 -10.13 -10.74 -1.13
N LEU A 433 -9.39 -9.78 -0.58
CA LEU A 433 -7.94 -9.83 -0.52
C LEU A 433 -7.43 -10.97 0.39
N ARG A 434 -8.11 -11.20 1.52
CA ARG A 434 -7.79 -12.31 2.45
C ARG A 434 -8.03 -13.68 1.82
N HIS A 435 -9.09 -13.83 1.01
CA HIS A 435 -9.43 -15.08 0.34
C HIS A 435 -8.86 -15.18 -1.07
N GLN A 436 -8.07 -14.20 -1.51
CA GLN A 436 -7.56 -14.12 -2.88
C GLN A 436 -6.94 -15.45 -3.37
N PRO A 437 -6.18 -16.24 -2.57
CA PRO A 437 -5.67 -17.55 -3.02
C PRO A 437 -6.73 -18.61 -3.31
N GLU A 438 -7.91 -18.52 -2.69
CA GLU A 438 -9.00 -19.50 -2.81
C GLU A 438 -10.06 -19.11 -3.84
N LEU A 439 -10.06 -17.86 -4.32
CA LEU A 439 -11.08 -17.39 -5.26
C LEU A 439 -10.89 -18.03 -6.64
N GLU A 440 -11.97 -18.60 -7.17
CA GLU A 440 -12.02 -19.28 -8.48
C GLU A 440 -13.44 -19.24 -9.06
N GLU A 441 -14.00 -18.04 -9.18
CA GLU A 441 -15.34 -17.83 -9.72
C GLU A 441 -15.43 -16.55 -10.56
N LEU A 442 -16.33 -16.56 -11.55
CA LEU A 442 -16.68 -15.38 -12.33
C LEU A 442 -17.60 -14.47 -11.51
N PRO A 443 -17.29 -13.17 -11.36
CA PRO A 443 -18.22 -12.21 -10.79
C PRO A 443 -19.57 -12.24 -11.55
N LYS A 444 -20.67 -12.22 -10.82
CA LYS A 444 -22.02 -12.24 -11.41
C LYS A 444 -22.63 -10.84 -11.58
N GLU A 445 -22.26 -9.93 -10.69
CA GLU A 445 -22.82 -8.57 -10.64
C GLU A 445 -22.29 -7.71 -11.79
N ALA A 446 -23.18 -6.93 -12.40
CA ALA A 446 -22.88 -5.94 -13.44
C ALA A 446 -22.14 -6.49 -14.68
N LYS A 447 -22.28 -7.78 -15.00
CA LYS A 447 -21.77 -8.34 -16.26
C LYS A 447 -22.70 -7.94 -17.41
N SER A 448 -22.22 -7.11 -18.32
CA SER A 448 -22.97 -6.61 -19.49
C SER A 448 -22.72 -7.41 -20.76
N LEU A 449 -21.56 -8.07 -20.87
CA LEU A 449 -21.21 -8.90 -22.02
C LEU A 449 -20.50 -10.19 -21.57
N ASP A 450 -20.84 -11.31 -22.21
CA ASP A 450 -20.16 -12.60 -22.09
C ASP A 450 -20.27 -13.34 -23.43
N VAL A 451 -19.22 -13.23 -24.26
CA VAL A 451 -19.20 -13.79 -25.61
C VAL A 451 -18.07 -14.78 -25.72
N GLN A 452 -18.38 -15.95 -26.26
CA GLN A 452 -17.41 -16.95 -26.67
C GLN A 452 -17.42 -16.97 -28.21
N PRO A 453 -16.41 -16.39 -28.88
CA PRO A 453 -16.33 -16.45 -30.34
C PRO A 453 -16.27 -17.91 -30.82
N ASP A 454 -17.04 -18.23 -31.86
CA ASP A 454 -17.03 -19.58 -32.43
C ASP A 454 -15.62 -19.97 -32.92
N SER A 455 -15.21 -21.22 -32.67
CA SER A 455 -13.89 -21.70 -33.08
C SER A 455 -13.75 -21.68 -34.61
N PRO A 456 -12.62 -21.18 -35.17
CA PRO A 456 -12.44 -21.08 -36.61
C PRO A 456 -12.11 -22.45 -37.22
N GLU A 457 -13.11 -23.29 -37.50
CA GLU A 457 -12.93 -24.41 -38.44
C GLU A 457 -12.91 -23.93 -39.91
N SER A 458 -13.26 -22.67 -40.17
CA SER A 458 -13.11 -22.00 -41.47
C SER A 458 -12.65 -20.56 -41.24
N GLY A 459 -11.56 -20.16 -41.91
CA GLY A 459 -10.77 -18.97 -41.60
C GLY A 459 -11.52 -17.68 -41.27
N ALA A 460 -10.97 -16.95 -40.28
CA ALA A 460 -11.18 -15.54 -39.97
C ALA A 460 -12.59 -14.98 -40.24
N ALA A 461 -13.61 -15.50 -39.56
CA ALA A 461 -14.88 -14.80 -39.45
C ALA A 461 -14.77 -13.80 -38.29
N CYS A 462 -14.66 -12.50 -38.61
CA CYS A 462 -14.92 -11.44 -37.63
C CYS A 462 -16.38 -11.58 -37.18
N ALA A 463 -16.61 -11.74 -35.87
CA ALA A 463 -17.95 -11.71 -35.31
C ALA A 463 -18.29 -10.26 -34.94
N VAL A 464 -19.51 -9.82 -35.22
CA VAL A 464 -20.02 -8.51 -34.81
C VAL A 464 -21.13 -8.74 -33.79
N VAL A 465 -21.03 -8.06 -32.65
CA VAL A 465 -22.03 -8.07 -31.58
C VAL A 465 -22.37 -6.65 -31.16
N ASP A 466 -23.50 -6.46 -30.49
CA ASP A 466 -23.84 -5.15 -29.92
C ASP A 466 -22.77 -4.74 -28.91
N ALA A 467 -22.20 -3.55 -29.09
CA ALA A 467 -21.19 -3.03 -28.17
C ALA A 467 -21.86 -2.64 -26.83
N PRO A 468 -21.32 -3.07 -25.68
CA PRO A 468 -21.80 -2.60 -24.39
C PRO A 468 -21.51 -1.11 -24.26
N ALA A 469 -22.47 -0.35 -23.75
CA ALA A 469 -22.26 1.04 -23.39
C ALA A 469 -21.38 1.11 -22.14
N LEU A 470 -20.10 1.45 -22.32
CA LEU A 470 -19.17 1.61 -21.21
C LEU A 470 -19.57 2.81 -20.33
N VAL A 471 -19.45 2.63 -19.02
CA VAL A 471 -19.82 3.66 -18.03
C VAL A 471 -18.93 4.90 -18.20
N ASP A 472 -19.55 6.08 -18.21
CA ASP A 472 -18.85 7.37 -18.27
C ASP A 472 -17.98 7.58 -17.02
N ILE A 473 -16.66 7.55 -17.20
CA ILE A 473 -15.65 7.67 -16.13
C ILE A 473 -15.78 9.01 -15.37
N ARG A 474 -16.34 10.07 -15.98
CA ARG A 474 -16.57 11.36 -15.30
C ARG A 474 -17.57 11.25 -14.16
N SER A 475 -18.47 10.28 -14.22
CA SER A 475 -19.42 9.96 -13.15
C SER A 475 -18.76 9.28 -11.94
N ARG A 476 -17.46 8.98 -12.01
CA ARG A 476 -16.70 8.15 -11.06
C ARG A 476 -17.14 6.68 -11.00
N GLY A 477 -17.99 6.23 -11.94
CA GLY A 477 -18.17 4.81 -12.25
C GLY A 477 -16.96 4.24 -12.99
N GLY A 478 -17.08 3.03 -13.53
CA GLY A 478 -15.99 2.40 -14.26
C GLY A 478 -16.44 1.12 -14.94
N PHE A 479 -15.51 0.40 -15.52
CA PHE A 479 -15.79 -0.86 -16.23
C PHE A 479 -14.57 -1.78 -16.19
N THR A 480 -14.77 -3.03 -16.56
CA THR A 480 -13.69 -4.00 -16.72
C THR A 480 -13.91 -4.82 -17.98
N ILE A 481 -12.86 -4.99 -18.77
CA ILE A 481 -12.85 -5.85 -19.97
C ILE A 481 -11.88 -6.99 -19.70
N ILE A 482 -12.37 -8.24 -19.76
CA ILE A 482 -11.55 -9.44 -19.62
C ILE A 482 -11.53 -10.19 -20.95
N LEU A 483 -10.33 -10.48 -21.44
CA LEU A 483 -10.09 -11.32 -22.60
C LEU A 483 -9.48 -12.64 -22.14
N GLN A 484 -9.98 -13.75 -22.67
CA GLN A 484 -9.28 -15.02 -22.68
C GLN A 484 -8.76 -15.25 -24.10
N LEU A 485 -7.45 -15.41 -24.23
CA LEU A 485 -6.77 -15.40 -25.52
C LEU A 485 -5.68 -16.47 -25.57
N ARG A 486 -5.40 -16.91 -26.80
CA ARG A 486 -4.39 -17.91 -27.10
C ARG A 486 -3.69 -17.53 -28.39
N GLY A 487 -2.36 -17.67 -28.45
CA GLY A 487 -1.62 -17.33 -29.66
C GLY A 487 -0.18 -17.79 -29.64
N ASN A 488 0.46 -17.73 -30.81
CA ASN A 488 1.88 -17.98 -30.97
C ASN A 488 2.54 -16.69 -31.45
N ARG A 489 3.63 -16.24 -30.82
CA ARG A 489 4.32 -14.98 -31.19
C ARG A 489 4.62 -14.86 -32.69
N LYS A 490 4.87 -15.98 -33.38
CA LYS A 490 5.19 -16.00 -34.82
C LYS A 490 4.00 -15.75 -35.74
N SER A 491 2.76 -15.93 -35.27
CA SER A 491 1.55 -15.69 -36.06
C SER A 491 1.01 -14.26 -35.92
N LEU A 492 1.52 -13.50 -34.95
CA LEU A 492 1.05 -12.18 -34.60
C LEU A 492 1.84 -11.08 -35.33
N ARG A 493 1.18 -9.94 -35.55
CA ARG A 493 1.78 -8.75 -36.15
C ARG A 493 1.46 -7.51 -35.29
N PRO A 494 2.40 -6.55 -35.20
CA PRO A 494 2.11 -5.26 -34.60
C PRO A 494 0.88 -4.59 -35.20
N GLY A 495 0.07 -3.96 -34.35
CA GLY A 495 -1.13 -3.25 -34.73
C GLY A 495 -2.35 -4.12 -35.03
N GLU A 496 -2.25 -5.46 -34.91
CA GLU A 496 -3.42 -6.34 -35.05
C GLU A 496 -4.45 -6.05 -33.96
N SER A 497 -5.69 -5.79 -34.38
CA SER A 497 -6.81 -5.56 -33.47
C SER A 497 -7.47 -6.87 -33.05
N ILE A 498 -7.57 -7.06 -31.75
CA ILE A 498 -8.28 -8.17 -31.10
C ILE A 498 -9.77 -7.85 -31.03
N ILE A 499 -10.13 -6.65 -30.56
CA ILE A 499 -11.50 -6.13 -30.59
C ILE A 499 -11.51 -4.65 -30.95
N GLU A 500 -12.57 -4.19 -31.60
CA GLU A 500 -12.78 -2.77 -31.92
C GLU A 500 -14.25 -2.39 -31.75
N ALA A 501 -14.51 -1.27 -31.09
CA ALA A 501 -15.84 -0.68 -30.96
C ALA A 501 -15.74 0.84 -31.15
N TRP A 502 -15.90 1.28 -32.39
CA TRP A 502 -15.75 2.67 -32.80
C TRP A 502 -17.08 3.25 -33.30
N SER A 503 -17.38 4.49 -32.89
CA SER A 503 -18.53 5.25 -33.36
C SER A 503 -18.09 6.60 -33.91
N THR A 504 -18.74 7.05 -34.99
CA THR A 504 -18.54 8.40 -35.52
C THR A 504 -19.74 9.26 -35.15
N ILE A 505 -19.53 10.26 -34.30
CA ILE A 505 -20.57 11.18 -33.83
C ILE A 505 -20.37 12.59 -34.39
N THR A 506 -21.42 13.39 -34.43
CA THR A 506 -21.33 14.81 -34.79
C THR A 506 -20.72 15.62 -33.62
N ALA A 507 -19.80 16.54 -33.93
CA ALA A 507 -19.11 17.38 -32.95
C ALA A 507 -19.97 18.52 -32.37
N ALA A 508 -21.30 18.41 -32.43
CA ALA A 508 -22.21 19.48 -32.02
C ALA A 508 -22.14 19.66 -30.49
N ARG A 509 -21.74 20.86 -30.04
CA ARG A 509 -21.74 21.26 -28.62
C ARG A 509 -22.83 22.29 -28.32
N GLY A 510 -24.03 22.16 -28.91
CA GLY A 510 -25.16 23.08 -28.71
C GLY A 510 -26.13 23.19 -29.89
N GLU A 511 -26.96 24.24 -29.89
CA GLU A 511 -28.01 24.51 -30.89
C GLU A 511 -27.42 25.05 -32.21
N GLY A 512 -26.81 24.17 -32.99
CA GLY A 512 -26.43 24.45 -34.37
C GLY A 512 -25.88 23.18 -35.06
N PRO A 513 -26.37 22.82 -36.25
CA PRO A 513 -25.81 21.70 -36.99
C PRO A 513 -24.35 21.98 -37.35
N THR A 514 -23.49 20.98 -37.18
CA THR A 514 -22.08 21.00 -37.62
C THR A 514 -21.81 19.78 -38.48
N GLU A 515 -20.97 19.94 -39.51
CA GLU A 515 -20.49 18.84 -40.35
C GLU A 515 -19.25 18.15 -39.74
N LYS A 516 -18.64 18.75 -38.71
CA LYS A 516 -17.48 18.15 -38.05
C LYS A 516 -17.92 16.90 -37.31
N THR A 517 -17.24 15.79 -37.58
CA THR A 517 -17.42 14.52 -36.86
C THR A 517 -16.26 14.26 -35.90
N LEU A 518 -16.52 13.44 -34.89
CA LEU A 518 -15.55 12.94 -33.92
C LEU A 518 -15.67 11.43 -33.87
N THR A 519 -14.55 10.73 -33.69
CA THR A 519 -14.56 9.30 -33.39
C THR A 519 -14.47 9.12 -31.88
N ARG A 520 -15.33 8.27 -31.33
CA ARG A 520 -15.24 7.80 -29.94
C ARG A 520 -15.32 6.28 -29.91
N GLY A 521 -14.88 5.67 -28.83
CA GLY A 521 -14.90 4.22 -28.69
C GLY A 521 -13.66 3.68 -27.99
N TYR A 522 -13.44 2.39 -28.20
CA TYR A 522 -12.29 1.68 -27.69
C TYR A 522 -11.83 0.58 -28.65
N ALA A 523 -10.57 0.18 -28.52
CA ALA A 523 -10.02 -1.00 -29.15
C ALA A 523 -9.03 -1.71 -28.23
N ILE A 524 -8.88 -3.02 -28.42
CA ILE A 524 -7.77 -3.77 -27.85
C ILE A 524 -6.97 -4.35 -28.99
N ARG A 525 -5.68 -4.03 -29.02
CA ARG A 525 -4.78 -4.32 -30.13
C ARG A 525 -3.37 -4.67 -29.66
N LEU A 526 -2.52 -5.12 -30.58
CA LEU A 526 -1.13 -5.42 -30.31
C LEU A 526 -0.22 -4.19 -30.52
N THR A 527 0.68 -3.93 -29.58
CA THR A 527 1.76 -2.93 -29.75
C THR A 527 2.86 -3.43 -30.69
N GLU A 528 3.87 -2.60 -30.94
CA GLU A 528 5.09 -2.99 -31.66
C GLU A 528 5.84 -4.16 -31.00
N ASP A 529 5.81 -4.23 -29.67
CA ASP A 529 6.44 -5.31 -28.90
C ASP A 529 5.53 -6.55 -28.73
N LEU A 530 4.34 -6.52 -29.34
CA LEU A 530 3.25 -7.49 -29.22
C LEU A 530 2.67 -7.55 -27.81
N GLU A 531 2.65 -6.43 -27.10
CA GLU A 531 1.90 -6.27 -25.87
C GLU A 531 0.42 -6.02 -26.18
N VAL A 532 -0.49 -6.40 -25.28
CA VAL A 532 -1.92 -6.14 -25.47
C VAL A 532 -2.24 -4.75 -24.92
N GLU A 533 -2.70 -3.86 -25.80
CA GLU A 533 -2.99 -2.46 -25.49
C GLU A 533 -4.49 -2.18 -25.54
N LEU A 534 -5.02 -1.55 -24.49
CA LEU A 534 -6.30 -0.87 -24.51
C LEU A 534 -6.11 0.58 -25.00
N LEU A 535 -6.83 0.91 -26.06
CA LEU A 535 -6.95 2.26 -26.61
C LEU A 535 -8.35 2.80 -26.32
N LEU A 536 -8.44 3.98 -25.69
CA LEU A 536 -9.70 4.68 -25.43
C LEU A 536 -9.70 6.05 -26.11
N ARG A 537 -10.83 6.42 -26.73
CA ARG A 537 -11.02 7.73 -27.37
C ARG A 537 -12.42 8.26 -27.08
N ASP A 538 -12.52 9.49 -26.57
CA ASP A 538 -13.80 10.19 -26.36
C ASP A 538 -14.10 11.24 -27.46
N GLY A 539 -13.17 11.42 -28.40
CA GLY A 539 -13.27 12.36 -29.52
C GLY A 539 -13.06 13.83 -29.14
N CYS A 540 -12.86 14.16 -27.86
CA CYS A 540 -12.73 15.53 -27.35
C CYS A 540 -11.36 15.82 -26.72
N GLY A 541 -10.64 14.79 -26.28
CA GLY A 541 -9.30 14.88 -25.69
C GLY A 541 -8.24 14.09 -26.44
N GLU A 542 -7.11 13.85 -25.76
CA GLU A 542 -6.06 12.94 -26.22
C GLU A 542 -6.50 11.50 -26.03
N ASP A 543 -6.03 10.63 -26.92
CA ASP A 543 -6.24 9.19 -26.84
C ASP A 543 -5.53 8.64 -25.59
N VAL A 544 -6.19 7.71 -24.89
CA VAL A 544 -5.58 6.99 -23.79
C VAL A 544 -5.05 5.66 -24.30
N HIS A 545 -3.76 5.44 -24.11
CA HIS A 545 -3.04 4.23 -24.48
C HIS A 545 -2.55 3.52 -23.22
N HIS A 546 -2.89 2.25 -23.05
CA HIS A 546 -2.44 1.46 -21.91
C HIS A 546 -2.14 0.02 -22.32
N ALA A 547 -0.86 -0.34 -22.34
CA ALA A 547 -0.39 -1.67 -22.71
C ALA A 547 -0.09 -2.52 -21.47
N SER A 548 -0.41 -3.81 -21.55
CA SER A 548 0.08 -4.83 -20.62
C SER A 548 1.59 -4.98 -20.80
N ASN A 549 2.39 -4.72 -19.79
CA ASN A 549 3.84 -4.77 -19.90
C ASN A 549 4.35 -6.22 -19.95
N ALA A 550 4.77 -6.68 -21.12
CA ALA A 550 5.26 -8.05 -21.31
C ALA A 550 6.60 -8.32 -20.60
N SER A 551 7.41 -7.28 -20.32
CA SER A 551 8.65 -7.46 -19.55
C SER A 551 8.39 -7.79 -18.07
N GLY A 552 7.16 -7.53 -17.60
CA GLY A 552 6.69 -7.85 -16.25
C GLY A 552 6.20 -9.29 -16.07
N HIS A 553 5.73 -9.92 -17.15
CA HIS A 553 4.97 -11.17 -17.12
C HIS A 553 5.64 -12.29 -17.92
N PRO A 554 5.27 -13.57 -17.70
CA PRO A 554 5.62 -14.64 -18.62
C PRO A 554 5.15 -14.32 -20.04
N GLU A 555 5.86 -14.84 -21.05
CA GLU A 555 5.44 -14.69 -22.45
C GLU A 555 4.04 -15.29 -22.66
N ILE A 556 3.03 -14.44 -22.88
CA ILE A 556 1.61 -14.83 -23.05
C ILE A 556 1.30 -15.42 -24.45
N TRP A 557 2.30 -15.52 -25.31
CA TRP A 557 2.18 -15.98 -26.69
C TRP A 557 2.88 -17.33 -26.90
N ASP A 558 2.71 -18.22 -25.92
CA ASP A 558 3.36 -19.53 -25.77
C ASP A 558 2.43 -20.71 -26.18
N GLU A 559 1.37 -20.43 -26.92
CA GLU A 559 0.30 -21.36 -27.30
C GLU A 559 -0.61 -21.84 -26.16
N GLN A 560 -0.47 -21.34 -24.93
CA GLN A 560 -1.44 -21.56 -23.84
C GLN A 560 -2.54 -20.51 -23.84
N SER A 561 -3.62 -20.80 -23.11
CA SER A 561 -4.70 -19.86 -22.86
C SER A 561 -4.34 -18.95 -21.69
N HIS A 562 -4.26 -17.65 -21.95
CA HIS A 562 -4.02 -16.60 -20.97
C HIS A 562 -5.23 -15.71 -20.79
N THR A 563 -5.30 -15.02 -19.67
CA THR A 563 -6.33 -14.00 -19.43
C THR A 563 -5.71 -12.63 -19.21
N ILE A 564 -6.36 -11.60 -19.73
CA ILE A 564 -5.98 -10.20 -19.52
C ILE A 564 -7.22 -9.43 -19.12
N ALA A 565 -7.17 -8.74 -17.99
CA ALA A 565 -8.24 -7.90 -17.50
C ALA A 565 -7.77 -6.44 -17.43
N PHE A 566 -8.40 -5.57 -18.23
CA PHE A 566 -8.24 -4.12 -18.10
C PHE A 566 -9.32 -3.58 -17.17
N ILE A 567 -8.89 -3.01 -16.04
CA ILE A 567 -9.77 -2.45 -15.01
C ILE A 567 -9.70 -0.93 -15.11
N CYS A 568 -10.80 -0.30 -15.54
CA CYS A 568 -10.97 1.15 -15.57
C CYS A 568 -11.79 1.58 -14.35
N ASP A 569 -11.13 2.13 -13.33
CA ASP A 569 -11.78 2.58 -12.10
C ASP A 569 -11.86 4.11 -12.04
N GLY A 570 -13.03 4.68 -12.29
CA GLY A 570 -13.24 6.12 -12.28
C GLY A 570 -13.30 6.77 -10.90
N GLY A 571 -13.32 5.99 -9.81
CA GLY A 571 -13.16 6.50 -8.44
C GLY A 571 -11.82 7.22 -8.28
N PRO A 572 -10.70 6.47 -8.21
CA PRO A 572 -9.33 6.99 -8.24
C PRO A 572 -8.91 7.49 -9.63
N ARG A 573 -9.69 7.20 -10.68
CA ARG A 573 -9.33 7.41 -12.09
C ARG A 573 -8.06 6.66 -12.45
N ILE A 574 -8.04 5.36 -12.17
CA ILE A 574 -6.90 4.50 -12.46
C ILE A 574 -7.30 3.45 -13.50
N LEU A 575 -6.41 3.25 -14.46
CA LEU A 575 -6.41 2.12 -15.37
C LEU A 575 -5.26 1.19 -14.98
N SER A 576 -5.60 -0.06 -14.68
CA SER A 576 -4.64 -1.12 -14.33
C SER A 576 -4.95 -2.42 -15.07
N THR A 577 -3.94 -3.25 -15.25
CA THR A 577 -4.07 -4.53 -15.95
C THR A 577 -3.73 -5.69 -15.04
N VAL A 578 -4.55 -6.74 -15.06
CA VAL A 578 -4.20 -8.06 -14.48
C VAL A 578 -3.97 -9.03 -15.62
N VAL A 579 -2.76 -9.57 -15.70
CA VAL A 579 -2.41 -10.65 -16.63
C VAL A 579 -2.36 -11.94 -15.83
N ASP A 580 -3.22 -12.88 -16.20
CA ASP A 580 -3.40 -14.13 -15.48
C ASP A 580 -3.75 -13.90 -14.00
N GLU A 581 -2.81 -14.11 -13.09
CA GLU A 581 -3.01 -13.93 -11.65
C GLU A 581 -2.15 -12.81 -11.07
N THR A 582 -1.52 -12.01 -11.94
CA THR A 582 -0.54 -10.99 -11.54
C THR A 582 -1.02 -9.63 -11.99
N LEU A 583 -1.08 -8.69 -11.04
CA LEU A 583 -1.27 -7.28 -11.38
C LEU A 583 0.00 -6.77 -12.05
N ASP A 584 -0.17 -6.09 -13.17
CA ASP A 584 0.94 -5.52 -13.93
C ASP A 584 1.67 -4.46 -13.08
N ASP A 585 2.96 -4.72 -12.83
CA ASP A 585 3.84 -3.85 -12.05
C ASP A 585 4.62 -2.85 -12.93
N GLY A 586 4.45 -2.95 -14.25
CA GLY A 586 5.05 -2.07 -15.25
C GLY A 586 6.46 -2.46 -15.66
N GLY A 587 6.97 -3.63 -15.25
CA GLY A 587 8.28 -4.13 -15.69
C GLY A 587 9.40 -3.10 -15.52
N HIS A 588 9.99 -2.62 -16.61
CA HIS A 588 11.06 -1.61 -16.54
C HIS A 588 10.61 -0.18 -16.20
N THR A 589 9.31 0.13 -16.29
CA THR A 589 8.76 1.45 -15.94
C THR A 589 8.61 1.59 -14.41
N SER A 590 8.15 2.73 -13.89
CA SER A 590 7.91 2.86 -12.45
C SER A 590 6.67 2.10 -11.97
N GLN A 591 5.67 1.86 -12.83
CA GLN A 591 4.37 1.28 -12.45
C GLN A 591 3.60 0.75 -13.68
N GLY A 592 2.79 -0.29 -13.51
CA GLY A 592 1.95 -0.89 -14.57
C GLY A 592 0.53 -0.36 -14.61
N TRP A 593 0.25 0.73 -13.89
CA TRP A 593 -1.05 1.39 -13.85
C TRP A 593 -0.90 2.88 -14.18
N SER A 594 -1.96 3.51 -14.64
CA SER A 594 -1.95 4.91 -15.11
C SER A 594 -3.17 5.68 -14.65
N PHE A 595 -3.04 7.00 -14.52
CA PHE A 595 -4.20 7.85 -14.27
C PHE A 595 -4.98 8.09 -15.57
N LEU A 596 -6.30 7.93 -15.50
CA LEU A 596 -7.23 8.31 -16.55
C LEU A 596 -7.40 9.84 -16.57
N PRO A 597 -7.45 10.47 -17.75
CA PRO A 597 -7.68 11.91 -17.85
C PRO A 597 -8.97 12.34 -17.15
N LYS A 598 -8.94 13.45 -16.40
CA LYS A 598 -10.11 13.96 -15.65
C LYS A 598 -11.33 14.21 -16.55
N MET A 599 -11.07 14.56 -17.81
CA MET A 599 -12.10 14.92 -18.80
C MET A 599 -12.51 13.77 -19.73
N LEU A 600 -11.89 12.58 -19.60
CA LEU A 600 -12.21 11.43 -20.45
C LEU A 600 -13.70 11.10 -20.35
N GLY A 601 -14.42 11.34 -21.45
CA GLY A 601 -15.87 11.27 -21.49
C GLY A 601 -16.44 9.91 -21.82
N ASP A 602 -17.59 9.93 -22.49
CA ASP A 602 -18.31 8.73 -22.95
C ASP A 602 -17.50 8.00 -24.04
N LEU A 603 -17.30 6.70 -23.83
CA LEU A 603 -16.48 5.80 -24.65
C LEU A 603 -17.32 4.83 -25.49
N GLY A 604 -18.63 5.07 -25.65
CA GLY A 604 -19.55 4.15 -26.34
C GLY A 604 -19.16 3.80 -27.79
N GLY A 605 -19.32 2.51 -28.11
CA GLY A 605 -19.32 1.95 -29.47
C GLY A 605 -20.75 1.62 -29.93
N ASP A 606 -21.01 1.68 -31.24
CA ASP A 606 -22.29 1.23 -31.81
C ASP A 606 -22.27 -0.30 -32.04
N GLU A 607 -21.20 -0.81 -32.65
CA GLU A 607 -20.96 -2.24 -32.90
C GLU A 607 -19.59 -2.64 -32.38
N LEU A 608 -19.48 -3.85 -31.82
CA LEU A 608 -18.23 -4.45 -31.35
C LEU A 608 -17.80 -5.54 -32.32
N VAL A 609 -16.67 -5.31 -33.00
CA VAL A 609 -16.03 -6.25 -33.92
C VAL A 609 -15.02 -7.10 -33.14
N LEU A 610 -15.19 -8.41 -33.18
CA LEU A 610 -14.33 -9.40 -32.55
C LEU A 610 -13.38 -10.02 -33.58
N CYS A 611 -12.12 -10.22 -33.19
CA CYS A 611 -11.05 -10.77 -34.03
C CYS A 611 -10.84 -10.00 -35.34
N ALA A 612 -10.92 -8.66 -35.30
CA ALA A 612 -10.88 -7.80 -36.49
C ALA A 612 -9.69 -8.08 -37.41
N ALA A 613 -8.51 -8.38 -36.85
CA ALA A 613 -7.32 -8.76 -37.61
C ALA A 613 -6.34 -9.69 -36.85
N PHE A 614 -6.79 -10.31 -35.76
CA PHE A 614 -5.90 -10.99 -34.80
C PHE A 614 -5.39 -12.33 -35.34
N GLY A 615 -4.07 -12.50 -35.41
CA GLY A 615 -3.39 -13.74 -35.81
C GLY A 615 -3.40 -14.85 -34.76
N GLY A 616 -4.03 -14.61 -33.60
CA GLY A 616 -4.29 -15.59 -32.55
C GLY A 616 -5.78 -15.97 -32.47
N GLN A 617 -6.19 -16.47 -31.31
CA GLN A 617 -7.57 -16.86 -30.99
C GLN A 617 -8.06 -16.08 -29.77
N LEU A 618 -9.15 -15.33 -29.92
CA LEU A 618 -9.94 -14.82 -28.80
C LEU A 618 -10.91 -15.94 -28.38
N GLU A 619 -10.68 -16.54 -27.22
CA GLU A 619 -11.48 -17.66 -26.71
C GLU A 619 -12.72 -17.16 -25.98
N ARG A 620 -12.63 -16.02 -25.27
CA ARG A 620 -13.77 -15.41 -24.57
C ARG A 620 -13.56 -13.92 -24.33
N LEU A 621 -14.65 -13.17 -24.34
CA LEU A 621 -14.70 -11.76 -23.96
C LEU A 621 -15.77 -11.54 -22.89
N LEU A 622 -15.40 -10.91 -21.79
CA LEU A 622 -16.30 -10.47 -20.73
C LEU A 622 -16.22 -8.96 -20.57
N VAL A 623 -17.35 -8.29 -20.38
CA VAL A 623 -17.41 -6.88 -20.01
C VAL A 623 -18.29 -6.72 -18.77
N TYR A 624 -17.80 -5.92 -17.82
CA TYR A 624 -18.50 -5.54 -16.60
C TYR A 624 -18.69 -4.03 -16.55
N ASP A 625 -19.88 -3.57 -16.20
CA ASP A 625 -20.25 -2.14 -16.04
C ASP A 625 -19.83 -1.59 -14.67
N ARG A 626 -18.75 -2.13 -14.13
CA ARG A 626 -18.08 -1.67 -12.91
C ARG A 626 -16.60 -2.03 -12.98
N PRO A 627 -15.72 -1.32 -12.26
CA PRO A 627 -14.39 -1.84 -12.01
C PRO A 627 -14.50 -3.10 -11.15
N LEU A 628 -13.88 -4.18 -11.60
CA LEU A 628 -13.58 -5.33 -10.74
C LEU A 628 -12.40 -4.98 -9.84
N THR A 629 -12.34 -5.57 -8.66
CA THR A 629 -11.10 -5.52 -7.86
C THR A 629 -10.02 -6.40 -8.50
N THR A 630 -8.76 -6.21 -8.13
CA THR A 630 -7.66 -7.09 -8.58
C THR A 630 -7.95 -8.55 -8.22
N SER A 631 -8.47 -8.80 -7.03
CA SER A 631 -8.85 -10.13 -6.53
C SER A 631 -10.00 -10.75 -7.33
N GLU A 632 -10.99 -9.96 -7.74
CA GLU A 632 -12.08 -10.43 -8.61
C GLU A 632 -11.58 -10.77 -10.02
N ALA A 633 -10.64 -10.00 -10.57
CA ALA A 633 -10.02 -10.29 -11.87
C ALA A 633 -9.18 -11.59 -11.81
N ILE A 634 -8.40 -11.79 -10.75
CA ILE A 634 -7.65 -13.03 -10.49
C ILE A 634 -8.59 -14.23 -10.35
N SER A 635 -9.69 -14.06 -9.60
CA SER A 635 -10.75 -15.08 -9.46
C SER A 635 -11.32 -15.49 -10.82
N ALA A 636 -11.67 -14.50 -11.64
CA ALA A 636 -12.20 -14.71 -12.98
C ALA A 636 -11.20 -15.43 -13.88
N SER A 637 -9.93 -15.03 -13.85
CA SER A 637 -8.82 -15.66 -14.57
C SER A 637 -8.69 -17.16 -14.28
N ARG A 638 -8.72 -17.55 -13.00
CA ARG A 638 -8.69 -18.97 -12.62
C ARG A 638 -9.93 -19.71 -13.08
N ALA A 639 -11.12 -19.13 -12.87
CA ALA A 639 -12.38 -19.74 -13.30
C ALA A 639 -12.45 -19.99 -14.82
N LEU A 640 -11.82 -19.13 -15.63
CA LEU A 640 -11.77 -19.26 -17.08
C LEU A 640 -10.77 -20.32 -17.57
N ARG A 641 -9.68 -20.55 -16.84
CA ARG A 641 -8.66 -21.55 -17.19
C ARG A 641 -8.98 -22.94 -16.65
N SER A 642 -9.82 -23.03 -15.62
CA SER A 642 -10.27 -24.31 -15.11
C SER A 642 -11.11 -25.06 -16.17
N PRO A 643 -10.83 -26.35 -16.43
CA PRO A 643 -11.60 -27.12 -17.39
C PRO A 643 -13.05 -27.16 -16.93
N ALA A 644 -13.98 -26.72 -17.79
CA ALA A 644 -15.40 -26.73 -17.48
C ALA A 644 -15.80 -28.09 -16.90
N PRO A 645 -16.61 -28.15 -15.82
CA PRO A 645 -17.07 -29.42 -15.28
C PRO A 645 -17.76 -30.19 -16.40
N LEU A 646 -17.28 -31.41 -16.66
CA LEU A 646 -17.88 -32.34 -17.62
C LEU A 646 -19.38 -32.39 -17.35
N LYS A 647 -20.20 -31.85 -18.28
CA LYS A 647 -21.65 -32.02 -18.23
C LYS A 647 -21.91 -33.53 -18.11
N PRO A 648 -22.70 -34.00 -17.13
CA PRO A 648 -23.06 -35.41 -17.08
C PRO A 648 -23.72 -35.77 -18.41
N ARG A 649 -23.18 -36.78 -19.09
CA ARG A 649 -23.80 -37.34 -20.30
C ARG A 649 -25.24 -37.69 -19.95
N PRO A 650 -26.24 -37.28 -20.74
CA PRO A 650 -27.59 -37.77 -20.55
C PRO A 650 -27.53 -39.31 -20.65
N THR A 651 -27.93 -39.97 -19.57
CA THR A 651 -28.19 -41.40 -19.59
C THR A 651 -29.31 -41.66 -20.60
N LEU A 652 -28.97 -42.39 -21.67
CA LEU A 652 -29.92 -42.97 -22.62
C LEU A 652 -30.81 -44.01 -21.94
#